data_AF-A0A7K9P8X3-F1
#
_entry.id   AF-A0A7K9P8X3-F1
#
_cell.length_a   1.000
_cell.length_b   1.000
_cell.length_c   1.000
_cell.angle_alpha   90.00
_cell.angle_beta   90.00
_cell.angle_gamma   90.00
#
_symmetry.space_group_name_H-M   'P 1'
#
loop_
_entity.id
_entity.type
_entity.pdbx_description
1 polymer ?
#
loop_
_entity_poly.entity_id
_entity_poly.type
_entity_poly.pdbx_seq_one_letter_code
_entity_poly.pdbx_strand_id
1 'polypeptide(L)'
;FTEPSPVVDLEAEYVGVTSVILTWVMNDNADSYTYRIEFVNDTKRNLTSNETKAEITELIPGTMYNFTVFAVAADNETEGEGMSLGLYTKPSPVVDLEAEYVGVTSVILTWVVNDNASDSYTYRIEFVNDTKKNLISNETKAEITELIPGTMYNFTVFAVAADNETEGEGMFIDLYTKPSPVVDLKAEYVGETSVILTWVVNDNASDPYTYRIEVVNDTPVKNLTSNETKAEITELIPGTMYNFKVFAVAADNETEGEGSSIGLYTKPSPVVDLKAEYVGETSVILTWVVNDNASDPYTYRIEVVNDTPVQTLISSETKAEIKELIPGTMYNFTVFAVAADNETEGEGVSVFQYTKPSPVVDLEAEYVGVTSVILTWVVNDNASDSYTYRIEFVNDTKRNLTSNETKAEITELIPGTMYNFTVFAVAADNETEGEGMSLGLYTITLSVNSLQCEPVAKQPYLMLKWKCPFGNNSGFKIKISNVHTSREELAPPCTVEGFEQTFQTASLSFFSTYNVTIITLSNGSESSPVDKLCHTSISDPPRPSEVPSVKVISHSSLSVEFSDFDSLNGPLQAYAVMITTEEQGPDSLKSKLNNTYKDFKKKKTTTYVTYVIKTEQEEAPSSRSQNGKNIVNVGKGNTMYGYENGPLIPLRSYRACVAGFTNITFMANMIEGEDSYVSFSPCSEPVLLPQDPGVIAGVVIGCLLAVFAVVAIGGFIFWRRRRKDKRNNEVSFSPIKSKMMKVENFESYFKKQQADSNCGFAEEYEELKSAGVHQPKFAAELPENRGKNRYNNVLPYDISRVKLSSQSPGTGDYINANYMPGYNSKKAFIAAQGPLPNTIEDFWRMIWEKSIYSIVMLTKCTEQARTKCEQYWPDKQPKSYGDIIVTMVSEVVLPEWTIRDFTVEKANTPESHTVRQFHFTSWPDHGVPETTDLLINFRHLVHEYNSQNPMDSPTLVHCSAGVGRTGTFIAIDRLIQQVEMENTVDVYGVVYDLRMHRPLMVQTEDQYVFLNQCVMDIIKSQRERKTDLIYQNVTAMAIYENFTPRPAFGKANGYHT
;
A
#
# COMPACT_ATOMS: atom_id res chain seq x y z
N PHE A 1 43.02 88.55 124.92
CA PHE A 1 42.38 87.22 124.92
C PHE A 1 43.48 86.17 124.83
N THR A 2 43.23 84.88 125.10
CA THR A 2 44.22 83.81 124.81
C THR A 2 44.13 83.45 123.34
N GLU A 3 45.28 83.14 122.73
CA GLU A 3 45.34 82.68 121.34
C GLU A 3 44.49 81.39 121.18
N PRO A 4 43.49 81.37 120.27
CA PRO A 4 42.66 80.19 120.05
C PRO A 4 43.50 79.02 119.52
N SER A 5 43.15 77.78 119.90
CA SER A 5 43.71 76.60 119.25
C SER A 5 43.36 76.60 117.74
N PRO A 6 44.21 76.03 116.88
CA PRO A 6 43.87 75.85 115.46
C PRO A 6 42.58 75.03 115.33
N VAL A 7 41.78 75.36 114.31
CA VAL A 7 40.67 74.49 113.92
C VAL A 7 41.22 73.11 113.53
N VAL A 8 40.45 72.06 113.77
CA VAL A 8 40.82 70.70 113.38
C VAL A 8 39.78 70.13 112.41
N ASP A 9 40.15 69.08 111.69
CA ASP A 9 39.30 68.39 110.71
C ASP A 9 38.72 69.34 109.65
N LEU A 10 39.56 70.23 109.11
CA LEU A 10 39.17 71.09 107.99
C LEU A 10 39.00 70.23 106.73
N GLU A 11 37.75 70.08 106.30
CA GLU A 11 37.37 69.29 105.14
C GLU A 11 36.40 70.09 104.25
N ALA A 12 36.36 69.74 102.97
CA ALA A 12 35.36 70.26 102.05
C ALA A 12 34.15 69.33 102.03
N GLU A 13 33.03 69.81 102.56
CA GLU A 13 31.74 69.10 102.56
C GLU A 13 31.16 69.03 101.13
N TYR A 14 31.39 70.08 100.33
CA TYR A 14 30.94 70.14 98.94
C TYR A 14 31.91 70.93 98.07
N VAL A 15 32.19 70.41 96.88
CA VAL A 15 32.97 71.09 95.83
C VAL A 15 32.10 71.20 94.60
N GLY A 16 31.67 72.42 94.28
CA GLY A 16 30.89 72.77 93.11
C GLY A 16 31.73 73.43 92.02
N VAL A 17 31.05 73.89 90.97
CA VAL A 17 31.69 74.54 89.82
C VAL A 17 32.21 75.94 90.18
N THR A 18 31.42 76.73 90.92
CA THR A 18 31.79 78.10 91.35
C THR A 18 31.69 78.31 92.85
N SER A 19 31.47 77.25 93.62
CA SER A 19 31.39 77.32 95.08
C SER A 19 32.01 76.12 95.78
N VAL A 20 32.48 76.34 97.00
CA VAL A 20 33.02 75.31 97.90
C VAL A 20 32.43 75.53 99.28
N ILE A 21 31.99 74.47 99.94
CA ILE A 21 31.52 74.50 101.33
C ILE A 21 32.58 73.81 102.19
N LEU A 22 33.14 74.56 103.13
CA LEU A 22 34.13 74.08 104.09
C LEU A 22 33.48 73.89 105.46
N THR A 23 33.91 72.85 106.16
CA THR A 23 33.54 72.56 107.55
C THR A 23 34.78 72.27 108.37
N TRP A 24 34.74 72.63 109.64
CA TRP A 24 35.83 72.38 110.59
C TRP A 24 35.27 72.18 111.99
N VAL A 25 36.13 71.82 112.94
CA VAL A 25 35.75 71.62 114.35
C VAL A 25 36.67 72.46 115.25
N MET A 26 36.10 73.01 116.32
CA MET A 26 36.85 73.65 117.40
C MET A 26 36.78 72.81 118.67
N ASN A 27 37.95 72.51 119.25
CA ASN A 27 38.08 71.72 120.47
C ASN A 27 38.09 72.55 121.76
N ASP A 28 38.16 73.88 121.67
CA ASP A 28 38.17 74.76 122.83
C ASP A 28 36.75 75.12 123.31
N ASN A 29 36.53 74.98 124.62
CA ASN A 29 35.23 75.14 125.29
C ASN A 29 34.90 76.62 125.66
N ALA A 30 35.38 77.59 124.88
CA ALA A 30 35.18 79.01 125.15
C ALA A 30 33.93 79.57 124.47
N ASP A 31 33.22 80.47 125.15
CA ASP A 31 32.00 81.11 124.65
C ASP A 31 32.32 82.09 123.49
N SER A 32 32.06 81.64 122.26
CA SER A 32 32.07 82.34 120.95
C SER A 32 33.43 82.62 120.29
N TYR A 33 33.70 81.92 119.17
CA TYR A 33 34.76 82.20 118.20
C TYR A 33 34.16 82.66 116.88
N THR A 34 34.84 83.60 116.21
CA THR A 34 34.60 83.97 114.81
C THR A 34 35.69 83.30 113.96
N TYR A 35 35.38 82.84 112.76
CA TYR A 35 36.35 82.19 111.88
C TYR A 35 36.63 83.07 110.67
N ARG A 36 37.91 83.36 110.41
CA ARG A 36 38.34 84.02 109.16
C ARG A 36 38.82 82.94 108.19
N ILE A 37 38.12 82.82 107.07
CA ILE A 37 38.46 81.92 105.97
C ILE A 37 39.19 82.73 104.91
N GLU A 38 40.44 82.41 104.69
CA GLU A 38 41.25 82.96 103.62
C GLU A 38 41.28 81.98 102.47
N PHE A 39 41.09 82.44 101.23
CA PHE A 39 41.17 81.58 100.06
C PHE A 39 41.97 82.26 98.96
N VAL A 40 42.91 81.50 98.39
CA VAL A 40 43.92 82.02 97.47
C VAL A 40 43.95 81.20 96.19
N ASN A 41 43.75 81.88 95.06
CA ASN A 41 43.96 81.41 93.69
C ASN A 41 44.61 82.58 92.93
N ASP A 42 45.91 82.77 93.17
CA ASP A 42 46.75 83.95 92.86
C ASP A 42 46.38 85.28 93.55
N THR A 43 45.10 85.52 93.80
CA THR A 43 44.60 86.66 94.60
C THR A 43 44.07 86.18 95.94
N LYS A 44 44.56 86.81 97.01
CA LYS A 44 44.13 86.53 98.38
C LYS A 44 42.79 87.21 98.66
N ARG A 45 41.76 86.42 98.95
CA ARG A 45 40.43 86.87 99.38
C ARG A 45 40.13 86.30 100.77
N ASN A 46 39.25 86.96 101.51
CA ASN A 46 38.84 86.52 102.83
C ASN A 46 37.32 86.61 103.01
N LEU A 47 36.80 85.69 103.80
CA LEU A 47 35.43 85.59 104.27
C LEU A 47 35.48 85.41 105.79
N THR A 48 34.42 85.83 106.49
CA THR A 48 34.28 85.54 107.92
C THR A 48 33.00 84.74 108.16
N SER A 49 33.04 83.75 109.05
CA SER A 49 31.90 82.94 109.45
C SER A 49 31.81 82.88 110.98
N ASN A 50 30.59 82.90 111.51
CA ASN A 50 30.33 82.73 112.94
C ASN A 50 30.01 81.26 113.29
N GLU A 51 29.96 80.38 112.30
CA GLU A 51 29.71 78.96 112.45
C GLU A 51 30.97 78.17 112.05
N THR A 52 31.06 76.91 112.45
CA THR A 52 32.17 76.02 112.05
C THR A 52 31.99 75.47 110.61
N LYS A 53 31.33 76.26 109.76
CA LYS A 53 31.00 76.00 108.37
C LYS A 53 31.00 77.32 107.60
N ALA A 54 31.47 77.30 106.36
CA ALA A 54 31.35 78.44 105.45
C ALA A 54 31.15 77.99 104.00
N GLU A 55 30.25 78.65 103.30
CA GLU A 55 30.10 78.54 101.86
C GLU A 55 30.85 79.70 101.19
N ILE A 56 31.74 79.36 100.26
CA ILE A 56 32.50 80.30 99.45
C ILE A 56 31.95 80.22 98.03
N THR A 57 31.44 81.32 97.50
CA THR A 57 30.87 81.42 96.14
C THR A 57 31.73 82.31 95.24
N GLU A 58 31.39 82.40 93.95
CA GLU A 58 32.11 83.22 92.95
C GLU A 58 33.57 82.79 92.73
N LEU A 59 33.83 81.49 92.90
CA LEU A 59 35.10 80.86 92.55
C LEU A 59 35.15 80.60 91.04
N ILE A 60 36.36 80.65 90.47
CA ILE A 60 36.59 80.31 89.06
C ILE A 60 36.54 78.78 88.95
N PRO A 61 35.83 78.19 87.98
CA PRO A 61 35.76 76.74 87.85
C PRO A 61 37.11 76.11 87.48
N GLY A 62 37.26 74.82 87.79
CA GLY A 62 38.45 74.01 87.52
C GLY A 62 39.77 74.57 88.04
N THR A 63 39.74 75.48 89.03
CA THR A 63 40.94 76.18 89.51
C THR A 63 41.29 75.80 90.94
N MET A 64 42.58 75.70 91.24
CA MET A 64 43.09 75.40 92.58
C MET A 64 42.85 76.59 93.52
N TYR A 65 42.24 76.33 94.67
CA TYR A 65 42.18 77.26 95.78
C TYR A 65 42.83 76.63 97.01
N ASN A 66 43.71 77.39 97.66
CA ASN A 66 44.19 77.04 98.99
C ASN A 66 43.36 77.81 100.03
N PHE A 67 42.58 77.09 100.83
CA PHE A 67 41.71 77.63 101.85
C PHE A 67 42.38 77.51 103.22
N THR A 68 42.56 78.60 103.94
CA THR A 68 43.12 78.62 105.30
C THR A 68 42.09 79.19 106.27
N VAL A 69 41.70 78.40 107.27
CA VAL A 69 40.74 78.83 108.30
C VAL A 69 41.47 79.18 109.59
N PHE A 70 41.25 80.41 110.07
CA PHE A 70 41.79 80.93 111.32
C PHE A 70 40.67 81.08 112.34
N ALA A 71 40.84 80.54 113.55
CA ALA A 71 39.97 80.85 114.68
C ALA A 71 40.36 82.21 115.27
N VAL A 72 39.39 83.11 115.40
CA VAL A 72 39.56 84.48 115.92
C VAL A 72 38.81 84.59 117.24
N ALA A 73 39.51 85.03 118.29
CA ALA A 73 38.91 85.25 119.60
C ALA A 73 37.86 86.38 119.56
N ALA A 74 36.99 86.46 120.57
CA ALA A 74 35.90 87.45 120.61
C ALA A 74 36.35 88.92 120.62
N ASP A 75 37.65 89.24 120.76
CA ASP A 75 38.18 90.60 120.51
C ASP A 75 38.31 90.94 119.03
N ASN A 76 38.13 89.98 118.14
CA ASN A 76 38.24 90.12 116.69
C ASN A 76 39.64 90.58 116.22
N GLU A 77 40.65 90.45 117.08
CA GLU A 77 42.06 90.83 116.83
C GLU A 77 43.03 89.66 117.04
N THR A 78 42.77 88.79 118.03
CA THR A 78 43.65 87.66 118.34
C THR A 78 43.30 86.44 117.46
N GLU A 79 44.14 86.12 116.48
CA GLU A 79 43.99 84.96 115.58
C GLU A 79 44.90 83.81 116.00
N GLY A 80 44.38 82.58 115.96
CA GLY A 80 45.16 81.35 116.16
C GLY A 80 45.87 80.88 114.89
N GLU A 81 46.65 79.80 115.00
CA GLU A 81 47.29 79.16 113.86
C GLU A 81 46.24 78.66 112.84
N GLY A 82 46.44 78.97 111.56
CA GLY A 82 45.50 78.62 110.50
C GLY A 82 45.70 77.19 110.01
N MET A 83 44.60 76.48 109.75
CA MET A 83 44.64 75.18 109.06
C MET A 83 44.32 75.36 107.58
N SER A 84 45.13 74.77 106.69
CA SER A 84 45.01 74.92 105.23
C SER A 84 44.51 73.64 104.55
N LEU A 85 43.64 73.79 103.55
CA LEU A 85 43.17 72.74 102.66
C LEU A 85 43.24 73.24 101.21
N GLY A 86 44.01 72.55 100.36
CA GLY A 86 44.11 72.84 98.92
C GLY A 86 43.21 71.90 98.12
N LEU A 87 42.34 72.46 97.27
CA LEU A 87 41.48 71.69 96.37
C LEU A 87 41.12 72.49 95.11
N TYR A 88 40.74 71.79 94.05
CA TYR A 88 40.25 72.40 92.81
C TYR A 88 38.72 72.53 92.86
N THR A 89 38.18 73.63 92.34
CA THR A 89 36.74 73.71 92.00
C THR A 89 36.43 72.78 90.83
N LYS A 90 35.18 72.35 90.69
CA LYS A 90 34.81 71.51 89.54
C LYS A 90 34.85 72.31 88.23
N PRO A 91 35.36 71.76 87.12
CA PRO A 91 35.22 72.37 85.80
C PRO A 91 33.75 72.57 85.39
N SER A 92 33.51 73.55 84.51
CA SER A 92 32.20 73.69 83.84
C SER A 92 31.93 72.48 82.92
N PRO A 93 30.68 72.04 82.75
CA PRO A 93 30.35 70.97 81.82
C PRO A 93 30.70 71.38 80.39
N VAL A 94 31.08 70.40 79.56
CA VAL A 94 31.24 70.64 78.12
C VAL A 94 29.87 70.95 77.50
N VAL A 95 29.84 71.72 76.43
CA VAL A 95 28.63 72.07 75.65
C VAL A 95 28.83 71.76 74.17
N ASP A 96 27.73 71.73 73.41
CA ASP A 96 27.73 71.47 71.96
C ASP A 96 28.48 70.18 71.57
N LEU A 97 28.26 69.11 72.35
CA LEU A 97 28.81 67.80 72.05
C LEU A 97 28.14 67.23 70.79
N GLU A 98 28.91 67.08 69.73
CA GLU A 98 28.45 66.55 68.44
C GLU A 98 29.44 65.53 67.86
N ALA A 99 28.94 64.68 66.97
CA ALA A 99 29.78 63.79 66.16
C ALA A 99 30.13 64.45 64.83
N GLU A 100 31.41 64.73 64.64
CA GLU A 100 31.96 65.21 63.37
C GLU A 100 32.00 64.08 62.32
N TYR A 101 32.28 62.85 62.78
CA TYR A 101 32.36 61.68 61.90
C TYR A 101 31.93 60.41 62.64
N VAL A 102 31.12 59.60 61.96
CA VAL A 102 30.72 58.27 62.40
C VAL A 102 31.18 57.26 61.35
N GLY A 103 32.16 56.45 61.73
CA GLY A 103 32.75 55.38 60.93
C GLY A 103 32.31 54.00 61.41
N VAL A 104 32.93 52.97 60.83
CA VAL A 104 32.62 51.55 61.13
C VAL A 104 33.17 51.13 62.50
N THR A 105 34.41 51.53 62.82
CA THR A 105 35.07 51.20 64.09
C THR A 105 35.59 52.42 64.83
N SER A 106 35.23 53.62 64.37
CA SER A 106 35.64 54.87 65.00
C SER A 106 34.57 55.95 64.93
N VAL A 107 34.58 56.82 65.94
CA VAL A 107 33.75 58.02 66.02
C VAL A 107 34.65 59.19 66.40
N ILE A 108 34.46 60.34 65.74
CA ILE A 108 35.13 61.59 66.08
C ILE A 108 34.10 62.49 66.74
N LEU A 109 34.35 62.84 68.00
CA LEU A 109 33.52 63.76 68.79
C LEU A 109 34.22 65.11 68.93
N THR A 110 33.44 66.17 68.88
CA THR A 110 33.86 67.55 69.13
C THR A 110 32.94 68.21 70.14
N TRP A 111 33.49 69.08 70.97
CA TRP A 111 32.73 69.82 71.98
C TRP A 111 33.39 71.18 72.25
N VAL A 112 32.74 71.99 73.07
CA VAL A 112 33.23 73.30 73.49
C VAL A 112 33.17 73.41 75.02
N VAL A 113 34.09 74.17 75.62
CA VAL A 113 34.02 74.54 77.05
C VAL A 113 34.01 76.07 77.16
N ASN A 114 33.01 76.59 77.85
CA ASN A 114 32.85 78.02 78.07
C ASN A 114 33.45 78.43 79.44
N ASP A 115 34.76 78.25 79.59
CA ASP A 115 35.49 78.53 80.83
C ASP A 115 36.82 79.23 80.54
N ASN A 116 37.23 80.19 81.37
CA ASN A 116 38.52 80.88 81.22
C ASN A 116 39.70 79.99 81.62
N ALA A 117 39.49 78.96 82.45
CA ALA A 117 40.54 78.03 82.88
C ALA A 117 40.67 76.80 81.94
N SER A 118 39.91 76.75 80.84
CA SER A 118 39.80 75.58 79.96
C SER A 118 41.11 75.15 79.29
N ASP A 119 42.07 76.05 79.13
CA ASP A 119 43.39 75.75 78.56
C ASP A 119 44.19 74.74 79.40
N SER A 120 43.83 74.58 80.68
CA SER A 120 44.46 73.65 81.62
C SER A 120 43.71 72.32 81.78
N TYR A 121 42.55 72.17 81.12
CA TYR A 121 41.70 70.99 81.30
C TYR A 121 42.17 69.83 80.44
N THR A 122 41.99 68.63 80.99
CA THR A 122 41.94 67.40 80.20
C THR A 122 40.51 66.91 80.14
N TYR A 123 40.19 66.11 79.14
CA TYR A 123 38.84 65.61 78.90
C TYR A 123 38.83 64.11 79.04
N ARG A 124 38.01 63.59 79.96
CA ARG A 124 37.76 62.15 80.07
C ARG A 124 36.50 61.82 79.28
N ILE A 125 36.66 61.07 78.20
CA ILE A 125 35.58 60.55 77.38
C ILE A 125 35.28 59.13 77.86
N GLU A 126 34.12 58.96 78.47
CA GLU A 126 33.55 57.68 78.82
C GLU A 126 32.66 57.19 77.68
N PHE A 127 32.80 55.93 77.28
CA PHE A 127 31.93 55.35 76.28
C PHE A 127 31.48 53.95 76.69
N VAL A 128 30.17 53.71 76.55
CA VAL A 128 29.49 52.53 77.08
C VAL A 128 28.63 51.89 76.00
N ASN A 129 28.91 50.61 75.73
CA ASN A 129 28.11 49.71 74.87
C ASN A 129 27.55 48.51 75.68
N ASP A 130 28.19 48.20 76.81
CA ASP A 130 27.83 47.20 77.82
C ASP A 130 28.99 47.12 78.84
N THR A 131 30.21 47.29 78.32
CA THR A 131 31.43 47.56 79.10
C THR A 131 31.74 49.05 79.07
N LYS A 132 32.11 49.58 80.23
CA LYS A 132 32.53 50.97 80.39
C LYS A 132 34.01 51.10 80.06
N LYS A 133 34.34 51.92 79.07
CA LYS A 133 35.71 52.27 78.67
C LYS A 133 35.89 53.78 78.75
N ASN A 134 37.13 54.22 78.97
CA ASN A 134 37.49 55.62 79.07
C ASN A 134 38.68 55.95 78.16
N LEU A 135 38.66 57.13 77.54
CA LEU A 135 39.75 57.75 76.79
C LEU A 135 40.02 59.14 77.38
N ILE A 136 41.27 59.60 77.35
CA ILE A 136 41.63 60.96 77.78
C ILE A 136 42.09 61.74 76.54
N SER A 137 41.57 62.96 76.36
CA SER A 137 42.02 63.92 75.35
C SER A 137 42.49 65.22 75.99
N ASN A 138 43.49 65.85 75.40
CA ASN A 138 43.97 67.18 75.80
C ASN A 138 43.39 68.29 74.93
N GLU A 139 42.56 67.94 73.95
CA GLU A 139 41.90 68.86 73.02
C GLU A 139 40.38 68.72 73.16
N THR A 140 39.63 69.71 72.67
CA THR A 140 38.16 69.67 72.63
C THR A 140 37.60 68.80 71.49
N LYS A 141 38.39 67.79 71.10
CA LYS A 141 38.14 66.81 70.05
C LYS A 141 38.76 65.49 70.48
N ALA A 142 38.09 64.38 70.18
CA ALA A 142 38.66 63.04 70.35
C ALA A 142 38.22 62.11 69.23
N GLU A 143 39.17 61.32 68.74
CA GLU A 143 38.90 60.15 67.91
C GLU A 143 38.87 58.91 68.80
N ILE A 144 37.72 58.27 68.88
CA ILE A 144 37.53 57.01 69.59
C ILE A 144 37.61 55.89 68.54
N THR A 145 38.58 55.00 68.67
CA THR A 145 38.80 53.87 67.76
C THR A 145 38.52 52.53 68.47
N GLU A 146 38.64 51.42 67.73
CA GLU A 146 38.37 50.05 68.24
C GLU A 146 36.93 49.83 68.75
N LEU A 147 35.99 50.60 68.19
CA LEU A 147 34.57 50.40 68.43
C LEU A 147 34.05 49.22 67.62
N ILE A 148 33.08 48.51 68.20
CA ILE A 148 32.35 47.43 67.52
C ILE A 148 31.41 48.06 66.48
N PRO A 149 31.41 47.58 65.21
CA PRO A 149 30.50 48.06 64.17
C PRO A 149 29.02 47.91 64.53
N GLY A 150 28.21 48.83 64.00
CA GLY A 150 26.75 48.78 64.11
C GLY A 150 26.17 48.81 65.51
N THR A 151 26.96 49.19 66.51
CA THR A 151 26.57 49.11 67.91
C THR A 151 26.35 50.50 68.48
N MET A 152 25.33 50.64 69.33
CA MET A 152 25.05 51.86 70.07
C MET A 152 26.10 52.08 71.16
N TYR A 153 26.66 53.29 71.19
CA TYR A 153 27.49 53.76 72.28
C TYR A 153 26.91 55.03 72.87
N ASN A 154 26.77 55.05 74.19
CA ASN A 154 26.58 56.27 74.94
C ASN A 154 27.97 56.87 75.24
N PHE A 155 28.27 58.03 74.67
CA PHE A 155 29.52 58.75 74.90
C PHE A 155 29.26 59.90 75.87
N THR A 156 29.89 59.88 77.05
CA THR A 156 29.84 60.95 78.03
C THR A 156 31.20 61.63 78.15
N VAL A 157 31.28 62.93 77.93
CA VAL A 157 32.52 63.71 78.04
C VAL A 157 32.52 64.52 79.34
N PHE A 158 33.54 64.33 80.16
CA PHE A 158 33.78 65.05 81.41
C PHE A 158 34.99 65.99 81.25
N ALA A 159 34.84 67.26 81.62
CA ALA A 159 35.99 68.15 81.79
C ALA A 159 36.66 67.86 83.14
N VAL A 160 37.98 67.73 83.15
CA VAL A 160 38.80 67.40 84.32
C VAL A 160 39.77 68.54 84.59
N ALA A 161 39.84 69.00 85.83
CA ALA A 161 40.74 70.07 86.24
C ALA A 161 42.22 69.63 86.13
N ALA A 162 43.15 70.58 86.28
CA ALA A 162 44.59 70.33 86.11
C ALA A 162 45.21 69.32 87.10
N ASP A 163 44.48 68.92 88.15
CA ASP A 163 44.87 67.84 89.06
C ASP A 163 44.62 66.43 88.49
N ASN A 164 43.95 66.31 87.33
CA ASN A 164 43.49 65.06 86.72
C ASN A 164 42.59 64.20 87.64
N GLU A 165 41.99 64.80 88.67
CA GLU A 165 41.12 64.10 89.64
C GLU A 165 39.75 64.77 89.77
N THR A 166 39.68 66.11 89.71
CA THR A 166 38.44 66.84 89.93
C THR A 166 37.63 66.94 88.63
N GLU A 167 36.53 66.19 88.54
CA GLU A 167 35.66 66.11 87.36
C GLU A 167 34.41 67.00 87.45
N GLY A 168 34.08 67.65 86.33
CA GLY A 168 32.83 68.38 86.12
C GLY A 168 31.64 67.46 85.83
N GLU A 169 30.48 68.04 85.57
CA GLU A 169 29.30 67.29 85.12
C GLU A 169 29.50 66.83 83.65
N GLY A 170 29.14 65.58 83.36
CA GLY A 170 29.32 64.99 82.04
C GLY A 170 28.18 65.33 81.08
N MET A 171 28.50 65.64 79.83
CA MET A 171 27.55 65.76 78.73
C MET A 171 27.58 64.47 77.91
N PHE A 172 26.43 63.94 77.51
CA PHE A 172 26.37 62.70 76.73
C PHE A 172 25.69 62.82 75.37
N ILE A 173 26.06 61.93 74.44
CA ILE A 173 25.43 61.71 73.14
C ILE A 173 25.34 60.20 72.86
N ASP A 174 24.22 59.74 72.31
CA ASP A 174 24.02 58.35 71.88
C ASP A 174 24.22 58.24 70.38
N LEU A 175 25.10 57.35 69.94
CA LEU A 175 25.42 57.17 68.52
C LEU A 175 25.59 55.69 68.19
N TYR A 176 25.09 55.26 67.03
CA TYR A 176 25.45 53.98 66.43
C TYR A 176 26.70 54.15 65.56
N THR A 177 27.67 53.24 65.70
CA THR A 177 28.72 53.11 64.69
C THR A 177 28.13 52.57 63.39
N LYS A 178 28.75 52.87 62.24
CA LYS A 178 28.28 52.31 60.98
C LYS A 178 28.47 50.79 60.94
N PRO A 179 27.49 50.02 60.44
CA PRO A 179 27.70 48.60 60.16
C PRO A 179 28.84 48.37 59.17
N SER A 180 29.47 47.19 59.22
CA SER A 180 30.43 46.79 58.19
C SER A 180 29.70 46.55 56.85
N PRO A 181 30.36 46.79 55.70
CA PRO A 181 29.76 46.47 54.40
C PRO A 181 29.46 44.98 54.31
N VAL A 182 28.38 44.64 53.61
CA VAL A 182 28.06 43.23 53.34
C VAL A 182 29.13 42.60 52.44
N VAL A 183 29.45 41.33 52.68
CA VAL A 183 30.43 40.55 51.93
C VAL A 183 29.79 39.28 51.37
N ASP A 184 30.46 38.62 50.41
CA ASP A 184 29.95 37.43 49.71
C ASP A 184 28.55 37.65 49.10
N LEU A 185 28.29 38.87 48.61
CA LEU A 185 27.06 39.20 47.92
C LEU A 185 27.00 38.40 46.61
N LYS A 186 26.06 37.47 46.52
CA LYS A 186 25.86 36.58 45.37
C LYS A 186 24.39 36.29 45.14
N ALA A 187 24.06 35.94 43.91
CA ALA A 187 22.75 35.39 43.58
C ALA A 187 22.69 33.91 43.93
N GLU A 188 21.70 33.55 44.76
CA GLU A 188 21.33 32.15 45.01
C GLU A 188 20.43 31.62 43.89
N TYR A 189 19.57 32.48 43.33
CA TYR A 189 18.67 32.15 42.24
C TYR A 189 18.46 33.35 41.32
N VAL A 190 18.45 33.10 40.01
CA VAL A 190 18.12 34.06 38.96
C VAL A 190 16.97 33.49 38.15
N GLY A 191 15.81 34.09 38.27
CA GLY A 191 14.59 33.76 37.51
C GLY A 191 14.28 34.81 36.45
N GLU A 192 13.10 34.71 35.87
CA GLU A 192 12.62 35.62 34.81
C GLU A 192 12.24 36.99 35.38
N THR A 193 11.42 37.00 36.43
CA THR A 193 10.92 38.23 37.05
C THR A 193 11.38 38.39 38.50
N SER A 194 12.28 37.53 38.96
CA SER A 194 12.81 37.58 40.33
C SER A 194 14.26 37.14 40.45
N VAL A 195 14.95 37.68 41.44
CA VAL A 195 16.31 37.31 41.84
C VAL A 195 16.35 37.14 43.35
N ILE A 196 16.99 36.07 43.82
CA ILE A 196 17.27 35.85 45.24
C ILE A 196 18.74 36.15 45.49
N LEU A 197 19.00 37.17 46.31
CA LEU A 197 20.33 37.56 46.73
C LEU A 197 20.61 37.06 48.14
N THR A 198 21.84 36.66 48.39
CA THR A 198 22.36 36.28 49.70
C THR A 198 23.67 37.00 49.95
N TRP A 199 23.93 37.33 51.22
CA TRP A 199 25.15 38.01 51.65
C TRP A 199 25.45 37.64 53.10
N VAL A 200 26.57 38.10 53.61
CA VAL A 200 26.96 37.95 55.03
C VAL A 200 27.51 39.27 55.54
N VAL A 201 27.33 39.56 56.82
CA VAL A 201 28.06 40.64 57.51
C VAL A 201 29.01 40.01 58.52
N ASN A 202 30.29 40.31 58.38
CA ASN A 202 31.34 39.75 59.23
C ASN A 202 31.75 40.75 60.32
N ASP A 203 30.82 41.13 61.17
CA ASP A 203 31.10 41.88 62.39
C ASP A 203 30.36 41.30 63.60
N ASN A 204 30.74 41.79 64.79
CA ASN A 204 30.23 41.30 66.07
C ASN A 204 29.23 42.29 66.68
N ALA A 205 28.35 42.86 65.87
CA ALA A 205 27.33 43.80 66.33
C ALA A 205 26.50 43.23 67.48
N SER A 206 26.09 44.09 68.40
CA SER A 206 25.30 43.66 69.56
C SER A 206 23.81 43.50 69.23
N ASP A 207 23.31 44.31 68.29
CA ASP A 207 21.94 44.26 67.80
C ASP A 207 21.87 43.74 66.35
N PRO A 208 20.76 43.09 65.94
CA PRO A 208 20.59 42.62 64.57
C PRO A 208 20.40 43.79 63.58
N TYR A 209 20.97 43.64 62.39
CA TYR A 209 20.82 44.61 61.31
C TYR A 209 19.53 44.44 60.52
N THR A 210 19.07 45.55 59.95
CA THR A 210 18.18 45.54 58.78
C THR A 210 19.00 45.84 57.52
N TYR A 211 18.52 45.42 56.36
CA TYR A 211 19.23 45.56 55.09
C TYR A 211 18.38 46.34 54.11
N ARG A 212 18.94 47.41 53.54
CA ARG A 212 18.32 48.14 52.42
C ARG A 212 18.93 47.67 51.11
N ILE A 213 18.07 47.21 50.20
CA ILE A 213 18.45 46.76 48.85
C ILE A 213 17.99 47.81 47.86
N GLU A 214 18.95 48.43 47.19
CA GLU A 214 18.73 49.37 46.10
C GLU A 214 18.82 48.62 44.76
N VAL A 215 17.72 48.63 44.00
CA VAL A 215 17.63 48.01 42.67
C VAL A 215 17.68 49.11 41.63
N VAL A 216 18.74 49.11 40.81
CA VAL A 216 18.98 50.12 39.78
C VAL A 216 18.88 49.46 38.41
N ASN A 217 17.92 49.94 37.61
CA ASN A 217 17.80 49.69 36.17
C ASN A 217 17.24 50.97 35.54
N ASP A 218 18.11 51.76 34.90
CA ASP A 218 17.88 52.97 34.06
C ASP A 218 16.75 53.96 34.43
N THR A 219 16.21 53.88 35.66
CA THR A 219 15.13 54.66 36.34
C THR A 219 13.70 54.09 36.28
N PRO A 220 12.93 54.12 37.40
CA PRO A 220 13.26 54.61 38.73
C PRO A 220 13.83 53.52 39.67
N VAL A 221 14.67 53.96 40.62
CA VAL A 221 15.30 53.13 41.65
C VAL A 221 14.24 52.55 42.59
N LYS A 222 14.22 51.23 42.77
CA LYS A 222 13.33 50.52 43.71
C LYS A 222 14.14 50.16 44.96
N ASN A 223 13.72 50.67 46.12
CA ASN A 223 14.31 50.30 47.41
C ASN A 223 13.45 49.23 48.08
N LEU A 224 14.09 48.15 48.55
CA LEU A 224 13.48 47.11 49.38
C LEU A 224 14.20 47.04 50.72
N THR A 225 13.54 46.48 51.72
CA THR A 225 14.15 46.19 53.03
C THR A 225 14.04 44.71 53.35
N SER A 226 15.05 44.16 54.03
CA SER A 226 15.04 42.78 54.55
C SER A 226 15.60 42.76 55.98
N ASN A 227 15.05 41.90 56.82
CA ASN A 227 15.54 41.65 58.18
C ASN A 227 16.44 40.40 58.24
N GLU A 228 16.67 39.75 57.11
CA GLU A 228 17.50 38.56 56.97
C GLU A 228 18.67 38.85 56.02
N THR A 229 19.71 38.02 56.06
CA THR A 229 20.85 38.09 55.14
C THR A 229 20.54 37.50 53.75
N LYS A 230 19.27 37.60 53.36
CA LYS A 230 18.68 37.10 52.12
C LYS A 230 17.52 38.01 51.74
N ALA A 231 17.33 38.25 50.46
CA ALA A 231 16.15 38.93 49.93
C ALA A 231 15.75 38.36 48.58
N GLU A 232 14.44 38.20 48.39
CA GLU A 232 13.83 37.94 47.10
C GLU A 232 13.34 39.27 46.51
N ILE A 233 13.88 39.64 45.36
CA ILE A 233 13.47 40.82 44.61
C ILE A 233 12.57 40.35 43.48
N THR A 234 11.32 40.80 43.47
CA THR A 234 10.30 40.44 42.47
C THR A 234 9.90 41.64 41.61
N GLU A 235 9.10 41.37 40.57
CA GLU A 235 8.61 42.35 39.58
C GLU A 235 9.73 42.94 38.70
N LEU A 236 10.76 42.14 38.42
CA LEU A 236 11.80 42.48 37.46
C LEU A 236 11.34 42.19 36.02
N ILE A 237 11.90 42.90 35.05
CA ILE A 237 11.64 42.69 33.63
C ILE A 237 12.58 41.58 33.13
N PRO A 238 12.06 40.53 32.47
CA PRO A 238 12.88 39.45 31.92
C PRO A 238 14.02 39.93 31.01
N GLY A 239 15.14 39.18 31.02
CA GLY A 239 16.34 39.45 30.21
C GLY A 239 16.97 40.85 30.36
N THR A 240 16.69 41.57 31.44
CA THR A 240 17.18 42.94 31.65
C THR A 240 18.30 42.97 32.68
N MET A 241 19.30 43.82 32.47
CA MET A 241 20.39 44.02 33.43
C MET A 241 19.91 44.84 34.63
N TYR A 242 20.14 44.33 35.83
CA TYR A 242 19.90 45.04 37.08
C TYR A 242 21.20 45.12 37.88
N ASN A 243 21.47 46.30 38.45
CA ASN A 243 22.52 46.48 39.43
C ASN A 243 21.89 46.56 40.83
N PHE A 244 22.22 45.59 41.68
CA PHE A 244 21.71 45.49 43.05
C PHE A 244 22.77 45.98 44.01
N LYS A 245 22.42 46.93 44.89
CA LYS A 245 23.33 47.43 45.93
C LYS A 245 22.71 47.24 47.31
N VAL A 246 23.40 46.51 48.18
CA VAL A 246 22.91 46.14 49.52
C VAL A 246 23.67 46.89 50.60
N PHE A 247 22.93 47.57 51.49
CA PHE A 247 23.44 48.33 52.63
C PHE A 247 23.00 47.65 53.93
N ALA A 248 23.92 47.48 54.89
CA ALA A 248 23.57 47.12 56.25
C ALA A 248 23.20 48.40 57.03
N VAL A 249 22.08 48.35 57.76
CA VAL A 249 21.53 49.47 58.52
C VAL A 249 21.47 49.08 59.99
N ALA A 250 21.96 49.96 60.85
CA ALA A 250 21.96 49.75 62.30
C ALA A 250 20.52 49.73 62.87
N ALA A 251 20.37 49.35 64.14
CA ALA A 251 19.07 49.18 64.79
C ALA A 251 18.22 50.48 64.89
N ASP A 252 18.85 51.64 64.68
CA ASP A 252 18.17 52.93 64.58
C ASP A 252 17.40 53.12 63.26
N ASN A 253 17.58 52.22 62.28
CA ASN A 253 17.07 52.31 60.90
C ASN A 253 17.49 53.59 60.15
N GLU A 254 18.55 54.26 60.60
CA GLU A 254 19.06 55.51 60.00
C GLU A 254 20.55 55.40 59.65
N THR A 255 21.36 54.75 60.49
CA THR A 255 22.80 54.67 60.30
C THR A 255 23.17 53.55 59.31
N GLU A 256 23.53 53.93 58.08
CA GLU A 256 23.88 52.99 57.01
C GLU A 256 25.40 52.80 56.83
N GLY A 257 25.81 51.56 56.62
CA GLY A 257 27.15 51.18 56.20
C GLY A 257 27.42 51.43 54.71
N GLU A 258 28.63 51.11 54.25
CA GLU A 258 28.95 51.16 52.81
C GLU A 258 28.22 50.03 52.05
N GLY A 259 27.63 50.36 50.90
CA GLY A 259 26.85 49.40 50.12
C GLY A 259 27.69 48.61 49.12
N SER A 260 27.49 47.30 49.05
CA SER A 260 28.15 46.39 48.09
C SER A 260 27.24 46.12 46.90
N SER A 261 27.80 46.06 45.68
CA SER A 261 27.02 45.92 44.44
C SER A 261 27.28 44.63 43.66
N ILE A 262 26.25 44.10 42.99
CA ILE A 262 26.34 43.01 42.01
C ILE A 262 25.44 43.34 40.80
N GLY A 263 25.97 43.17 39.59
CA GLY A 263 25.23 43.32 38.34
C GLY A 263 24.84 41.95 37.78
N LEU A 264 23.55 41.76 37.46
CA LEU A 264 23.01 40.48 36.96
C LEU A 264 21.98 40.74 35.87
N TYR A 265 21.91 39.86 34.87
CA TYR A 265 20.76 39.77 33.98
C TYR A 265 19.72 38.83 34.61
N THR A 266 18.45 39.21 34.58
CA THR A 266 17.35 38.26 34.78
C THR A 266 17.28 37.30 33.59
N LYS A 267 16.71 36.11 33.77
CA LYS A 267 16.50 35.20 32.64
C LYS A 267 15.50 35.80 31.65
N PRO A 268 15.72 35.71 30.32
CA PRO A 268 14.68 35.98 29.34
C PRO A 268 13.50 35.03 29.54
N SER A 269 12.28 35.46 29.22
CA SER A 269 11.14 34.55 29.22
C SER A 269 11.22 33.56 28.05
N PRO A 270 10.54 32.41 28.14
CA PRO A 270 10.55 31.41 27.08
C PRO A 270 9.97 31.99 25.80
N VAL A 271 10.54 31.60 24.65
CA VAL A 271 9.99 32.01 23.35
C VAL A 271 8.55 31.49 23.20
N VAL A 272 7.69 32.26 22.54
CA VAL A 272 6.29 31.86 22.27
C VAL A 272 6.05 31.73 20.77
N ASP A 273 4.95 31.06 20.41
CA ASP A 273 4.56 30.79 19.01
C ASP A 273 5.68 30.15 18.17
N LEU A 274 6.53 29.33 18.80
CA LEU A 274 7.56 28.55 18.10
C LEU A 274 6.89 27.59 17.12
N LYS A 275 7.17 27.78 15.84
CA LYS A 275 6.63 26.97 14.76
C LYS A 275 7.60 26.88 13.60
N ALA A 276 7.46 25.81 12.80
CA ALA A 276 8.11 25.73 11.50
C ALA A 276 7.29 26.52 10.47
N GLU A 277 7.89 27.58 9.93
CA GLU A 277 7.35 28.37 8.81
C GLU A 277 7.49 27.61 7.49
N TYR A 278 8.60 26.89 7.33
CA TYR A 278 8.89 26.08 6.16
C TYR A 278 9.55 24.77 6.55
N VAL A 279 9.12 23.68 5.91
CA VAL A 279 9.69 22.34 6.03
C VAL A 279 10.09 21.87 4.63
N GLY A 280 11.38 21.74 4.40
CA GLY A 280 11.99 21.19 3.18
C GLY A 280 12.58 19.80 3.41
N GLU A 281 13.31 19.31 2.41
CA GLU A 281 13.95 17.98 2.47
C GLU A 281 15.15 17.96 3.41
N THR A 282 16.02 18.96 3.33
CA THR A 282 17.26 19.05 4.11
C THR A 282 17.35 20.32 4.94
N SER A 283 16.25 21.09 5.00
CA SER A 283 16.18 22.32 5.77
C SER A 283 14.81 22.59 6.38
N VAL A 284 14.82 23.26 7.53
CA VAL A 284 13.62 23.74 8.22
C VAL A 284 13.84 25.20 8.61
N ILE A 285 12.82 26.04 8.39
CA ILE A 285 12.82 27.44 8.84
C ILE A 285 11.89 27.54 10.05
N LEU A 286 12.45 27.92 11.19
CA LEU A 286 11.73 28.15 12.43
C LEU A 286 11.50 29.65 12.64
N THR A 287 10.35 29.99 13.19
CA THR A 287 9.98 31.35 13.62
C THR A 287 9.40 31.29 15.01
N TRP A 288 9.67 32.30 15.81
CA TRP A 288 9.17 32.45 17.17
C TRP A 288 9.01 33.93 17.51
N VAL A 289 8.47 34.23 18.68
CA VAL A 289 8.32 35.59 19.21
C VAL A 289 8.79 35.61 20.66
N VAL A 290 9.31 36.73 21.12
CA VAL A 290 9.55 37.00 22.55
C VAL A 290 8.78 38.25 22.93
N ASN A 291 7.99 38.15 23.99
CA ASN A 291 7.07 39.22 24.44
C ASN A 291 7.67 40.05 25.60
N ASP A 292 8.99 40.03 25.73
CA ASP A 292 9.69 40.77 26.78
C ASP A 292 9.91 42.21 26.35
N ASN A 293 9.80 43.12 27.31
CA ASN A 293 10.13 44.54 27.14
C ASN A 293 11.57 44.82 27.61
N ALA A 294 12.53 43.95 27.29
CA ALA A 294 13.92 44.14 27.69
C ALA A 294 14.56 45.33 26.96
N SER A 295 15.51 45.97 27.63
CA SER A 295 16.26 47.10 27.09
C SER A 295 17.23 46.71 25.97
N ASP A 296 17.81 45.51 26.06
CA ASP A 296 18.80 44.98 25.11
C ASP A 296 18.22 43.83 24.27
N PRO A 297 18.67 43.67 23.00
CA PRO A 297 18.21 42.60 22.14
C PRO A 297 18.77 41.24 22.57
N TYR A 298 17.95 40.20 22.46
CA TYR A 298 18.36 38.82 22.73
C TYR A 298 19.10 38.17 21.55
N THR A 299 19.95 37.20 21.88
CA THR A 299 20.38 36.17 20.93
C THR A 299 19.64 34.87 21.22
N TYR A 300 19.56 33.99 20.24
CA TYR A 300 18.81 32.74 20.33
C TYR A 300 19.72 31.56 20.08
N ARG A 301 19.79 30.63 21.02
CA ARG A 301 20.46 29.34 20.83
C ARG A 301 19.44 28.31 20.39
N ILE A 302 19.67 27.66 19.26
CA ILE A 302 18.82 26.62 18.72
C ILE A 302 19.55 25.29 18.85
N GLU A 303 18.96 24.35 19.58
CA GLU A 303 19.43 22.99 19.72
C GLU A 303 18.60 22.06 18.82
N VAL A 304 19.27 21.30 17.97
CA VAL A 304 18.67 20.39 17.00
C VAL A 304 19.09 18.98 17.37
N VAL A 305 18.12 18.15 17.78
CA VAL A 305 18.35 16.80 18.26
C VAL A 305 17.63 15.80 17.35
N ASN A 306 18.39 14.83 16.83
CA ASN A 306 17.90 13.64 16.15
C ASN A 306 18.81 12.48 16.54
N ASP A 307 18.38 11.66 17.51
CA ASP A 307 18.97 10.40 18.01
C ASP A 307 20.51 10.33 18.22
N THR A 308 21.23 11.46 18.09
CA THR A 308 22.70 11.75 18.05
C THR A 308 23.29 11.97 16.63
N PRO A 309 24.13 13.01 16.41
CA PRO A 309 24.62 14.04 17.35
C PRO A 309 23.76 15.32 17.39
N VAL A 310 23.86 16.05 18.49
CA VAL A 310 23.19 17.34 18.71
C VAL A 310 23.91 18.43 17.92
N GLN A 311 23.17 19.19 17.10
CA GLN A 311 23.67 20.38 16.41
C GLN A 311 23.19 21.64 17.17
N THR A 312 24.06 22.63 17.35
CA THR A 312 23.72 23.89 18.00
C THR A 312 23.97 25.05 17.05
N LEU A 313 22.98 25.94 16.91
CA LEU A 313 23.05 27.15 16.09
C LEU A 313 22.77 28.38 16.95
N ILE A 314 23.24 29.55 16.51
CA ILE A 314 22.96 30.84 17.15
C ILE A 314 22.33 31.76 16.11
N SER A 315 21.23 32.44 16.48
CA SER A 315 20.58 33.46 15.66
C SER A 315 20.43 34.77 16.44
N SER A 316 20.59 35.90 15.76
CA SER A 316 20.29 37.24 16.30
C SER A 316 18.89 37.73 15.92
N GLU A 317 18.13 36.93 15.16
CA GLU A 317 16.78 37.24 14.71
C GLU A 317 15.80 36.21 15.29
N THR A 318 14.50 36.54 15.34
CA THR A 318 13.43 35.63 15.77
C THR A 318 13.04 34.60 14.69
N LYS A 319 14.00 34.26 13.84
CA LYS A 319 13.91 33.35 12.71
C LYS A 319 15.27 32.67 12.53
N ALA A 320 15.26 31.39 12.19
CA ALA A 320 16.47 30.66 11.81
C ALA A 320 16.18 29.62 10.73
N GLU A 321 17.11 29.49 9.78
CA GLU A 321 17.12 28.42 8.78
C GLU A 321 18.15 27.37 9.20
N ILE A 322 17.68 26.17 9.50
CA ILE A 322 18.51 25.01 9.83
C ILE A 322 18.69 24.20 8.55
N LYS A 323 19.95 23.89 8.20
CA LYS A 323 20.33 23.17 6.96
C LYS A 323 21.03 21.86 7.31
N GLU A 324 21.29 21.05 6.28
CA GLU A 324 22.02 19.77 6.38
C GLU A 324 21.28 18.72 7.20
N LEU A 325 19.95 18.80 7.23
CA LEU A 325 19.09 17.79 7.83
C LEU A 325 18.93 16.58 6.89
N ILE A 326 18.64 15.42 7.46
CA ILE A 326 18.39 14.18 6.73
C ILE A 326 16.91 14.16 6.31
N PRO A 327 16.57 13.86 5.04
CA PRO A 327 15.18 13.74 4.58
C PRO A 327 14.34 12.72 5.37
N GLY A 328 13.04 13.00 5.48
CA GLY A 328 12.01 12.19 6.17
C GLY A 328 12.32 11.79 7.61
N THR A 329 13.19 12.55 8.29
CA THR A 329 13.64 12.22 9.64
C THR A 329 13.05 13.20 10.65
N MET A 330 12.67 12.69 11.83
CA MET A 330 12.13 13.52 12.91
C MET A 330 13.27 14.27 13.61
N TYR A 331 13.09 15.57 13.81
CA TYR A 331 13.99 16.41 14.60
C TYR A 331 13.22 17.09 15.71
N ASN A 332 13.83 17.15 16.90
CA ASN A 332 13.40 18.01 17.99
C ASN A 332 14.22 19.30 17.98
N PHE A 333 13.54 20.43 17.80
CA PHE A 333 14.15 21.76 17.78
C PHE A 333 13.81 22.50 19.06
N THR A 334 14.81 22.80 19.89
CA THR A 334 14.64 23.56 21.14
C THR A 334 15.29 24.94 20.99
N VAL A 335 14.50 26.00 21.17
CA VAL A 335 14.98 27.39 21.08
C VAL A 335 15.05 27.99 22.48
N PHE A 336 16.21 28.56 22.81
CA PHE A 336 16.49 29.25 24.06
C PHE A 336 16.76 30.72 23.77
N ALA A 337 16.10 31.62 24.51
CA ALA A 337 16.44 33.04 24.50
C ALA A 337 17.61 33.29 25.47
N VAL A 338 18.63 33.99 25.00
CA VAL A 338 19.86 34.29 25.74
C VAL A 338 19.99 35.81 25.88
N ALA A 339 20.24 36.27 27.11
CA ALA A 339 20.42 37.67 27.40
C ALA A 339 21.69 38.25 26.74
N ALA A 340 21.86 39.56 26.78
CA ALA A 340 22.94 40.27 26.10
C ALA A 340 24.36 39.91 26.60
N ASP A 341 24.47 39.25 27.76
CA ASP A 341 25.73 38.68 28.27
C ASP A 341 26.16 37.39 27.55
N ASN A 342 25.31 36.82 26.68
CA ASN A 342 25.50 35.52 26.01
C ASN A 342 25.71 34.34 26.98
N GLU A 343 25.33 34.49 28.25
CA GLU A 343 25.49 33.46 29.29
C GLU A 343 24.16 33.15 29.97
N THR A 344 23.35 34.16 30.27
CA THR A 344 22.09 34.00 30.99
C THR A 344 20.99 33.51 30.04
N GLU A 345 20.65 32.22 30.16
CA GLU A 345 19.69 31.52 29.31
C GLU A 345 18.32 31.32 30.01
N GLY A 346 17.24 31.59 29.26
CA GLY A 346 15.85 31.30 29.63
C GLY A 346 15.47 29.82 29.50
N GLU A 347 14.21 29.48 29.74
CA GLU A 347 13.72 28.12 29.49
C GLU A 347 13.61 27.83 27.98
N GLY A 348 14.03 26.65 27.54
CA GLY A 348 13.95 26.23 26.15
C GLY A 348 12.56 25.73 25.78
N VAL A 349 12.07 26.13 24.60
CA VAL A 349 10.80 25.65 24.05
C VAL A 349 11.06 24.77 22.84
N SER A 350 10.41 23.61 22.80
CA SER A 350 10.63 22.58 21.79
C SER A 350 9.48 22.45 20.78
N VAL A 351 9.82 22.15 19.53
CA VAL A 351 8.87 21.70 18.49
C VAL A 351 9.45 20.49 17.74
N PHE A 352 8.61 19.49 17.48
CA PHE A 352 8.99 18.29 16.73
C PHE A 352 8.53 18.42 15.29
N GLN A 353 9.43 18.23 14.33
CA GLN A 353 9.07 18.25 12.91
C GLN A 353 9.82 17.16 12.15
N TYR A 354 9.11 16.49 11.24
CA TYR A 354 9.74 15.68 10.20
C TYR A 354 10.20 16.59 9.07
N THR A 355 11.40 16.34 8.54
CA THR A 355 11.78 16.86 7.22
C THR A 355 10.98 16.17 6.12
N LYS A 356 10.84 16.80 4.96
CA LYS A 356 10.19 16.16 3.82
C LYS A 356 11.04 14.99 3.31
N PRO A 357 10.45 13.83 2.98
CA PRO A 357 11.12 12.81 2.19
C PRO A 357 11.60 13.38 0.85
N SER A 358 12.72 12.87 0.33
CA SER A 358 13.12 13.18 -1.05
C SER A 358 12.15 12.53 -2.04
N PRO A 359 12.00 13.11 -3.25
CA PRO A 359 11.13 12.55 -4.28
C PRO A 359 11.57 11.12 -4.64
N VAL A 360 10.59 10.27 -4.91
CA VAL A 360 10.89 8.93 -5.44
C VAL A 360 11.60 9.05 -6.78
N VAL A 361 12.49 8.09 -7.08
CA VAL A 361 13.23 8.03 -8.34
C VAL A 361 12.93 6.72 -9.06
N ASP A 362 13.31 6.64 -10.33
CA ASP A 362 13.11 5.46 -11.19
C ASP A 362 11.65 4.95 -11.18
N LEU A 363 10.70 5.89 -11.18
CA LEU A 363 9.29 5.56 -11.28
C LEU A 363 9.00 4.97 -12.66
N GLU A 364 8.70 3.67 -12.68
CA GLU A 364 8.41 2.93 -13.90
C GLU A 364 7.20 2.01 -13.73
N ALA A 365 6.63 1.57 -14.85
CA ALA A 365 5.57 0.56 -14.85
C ALA A 365 6.18 -0.82 -15.13
N GLU A 366 6.24 -1.66 -14.09
CA GLU A 366 6.62 -3.07 -14.20
C GLU A 366 5.63 -3.85 -15.07
N TYR A 367 4.34 -3.50 -14.97
CA TYR A 367 3.28 -4.12 -15.76
C TYR A 367 2.21 -3.09 -16.16
N VAL A 368 1.83 -3.12 -17.43
CA VAL A 368 0.69 -2.36 -17.95
C VAL A 368 -0.32 -3.36 -18.50
N GLY A 369 -1.46 -3.46 -17.83
CA GLY A 369 -2.57 -4.33 -18.20
C GLY A 369 -3.71 -3.57 -18.86
N VAL A 370 -4.83 -4.28 -19.02
CA VAL A 370 -6.06 -3.76 -19.64
C VAL A 370 -6.83 -2.86 -18.66
N THR A 371 -6.92 -3.28 -17.39
CA THR A 371 -7.62 -2.55 -16.32
C THR A 371 -6.74 -2.34 -15.07
N SER A 372 -5.46 -2.65 -15.16
CA SER A 372 -4.52 -2.48 -14.06
C SER A 372 -3.14 -2.06 -14.53
N VAL A 373 -2.40 -1.38 -13.66
CA VAL A 373 -1.00 -1.02 -13.84
C VAL A 373 -0.27 -1.32 -12.54
N ILE A 374 0.91 -1.93 -12.61
CA ILE A 374 1.82 -2.11 -11.48
C ILE A 374 2.96 -1.12 -11.65
N LEU A 375 3.12 -0.24 -10.66
CA LEU A 375 4.18 0.74 -10.60
C LEU A 375 5.23 0.30 -9.59
N THR A 376 6.49 0.59 -9.90
CA THR A 376 7.65 0.40 -9.03
C THR A 376 8.49 1.67 -9.02
N TRP A 377 9.11 1.96 -7.88
CA TRP A 377 9.97 3.13 -7.69
C TRP A 377 11.05 2.84 -6.65
N VAL A 378 11.98 3.76 -6.47
CA VAL A 378 13.05 3.65 -5.45
C VAL A 378 13.10 4.94 -4.63
N VAL A 379 13.48 4.82 -3.36
CA VAL A 379 13.80 5.97 -2.49
C VAL A 379 15.17 5.73 -1.89
N ASN A 380 16.05 6.72 -2.00
CA ASN A 380 17.45 6.63 -1.55
C ASN A 380 17.68 7.24 -0.16
N ASP A 381 16.60 7.59 0.54
CA ASP A 381 16.67 8.16 1.88
C ASP A 381 17.03 7.09 2.92
N ASN A 382 17.85 7.46 3.89
CA ASN A 382 18.22 6.56 4.98
C ASN A 382 17.03 6.19 5.89
N ALA A 383 15.99 7.03 5.93
CA ALA A 383 14.76 6.80 6.70
C ALA A 383 13.65 6.08 5.91
N SER A 384 13.93 5.66 4.66
CA SER A 384 12.93 5.14 3.73
C SER A 384 12.17 3.90 4.22
N ASP A 385 12.77 3.09 5.09
CA ASP A 385 12.12 1.93 5.72
C ASP A 385 10.86 2.30 6.53
N SER A 386 10.74 3.56 6.95
CA SER A 386 9.60 4.08 7.73
C SER A 386 8.53 4.78 6.88
N TYR A 387 8.77 4.94 5.58
CA TYR A 387 7.90 5.73 4.72
C TYR A 387 6.65 4.97 4.31
N THR A 388 5.59 5.72 4.05
CA THR A 388 4.46 5.25 3.25
C THR A 388 4.41 6.03 1.95
N TYR A 389 3.71 5.50 0.95
CA TYR A 389 3.65 6.07 -0.39
C TYR A 389 2.22 6.37 -0.77
N ARG A 390 1.94 7.63 -1.15
CA ARG A 390 0.66 8.02 -1.72
C ARG A 390 0.78 8.06 -3.24
N ILE A 391 0.00 7.23 -3.91
CA ILE A 391 -0.08 7.16 -5.37
C ILE A 391 -1.35 7.86 -5.81
N GLU A 392 -1.19 8.94 -6.55
CA GLU A 392 -2.26 9.68 -7.19
C GLU A 392 -2.34 9.28 -8.66
N PHE A 393 -3.54 9.07 -9.20
CA PHE A 393 -3.71 8.76 -10.62
C PHE A 393 -4.92 9.47 -11.21
N VAL A 394 -4.72 10.07 -12.38
CA VAL A 394 -5.68 10.98 -13.01
C VAL A 394 -5.91 10.60 -14.47
N ASN A 395 -7.16 10.34 -14.84
CA ASN A 395 -7.62 10.22 -16.24
C ASN A 395 -8.68 11.27 -16.64
N ASP A 396 -9.18 12.03 -15.65
CA ASP A 396 -10.12 13.19 -15.71
C ASP A 396 -10.61 13.46 -14.28
N THR A 397 -10.78 12.38 -13.50
CA THR A 397 -11.03 12.38 -12.05
C THR A 397 -9.79 11.97 -11.29
N LYS A 398 -9.49 12.70 -10.20
CA LYS A 398 -8.37 12.40 -9.30
C LYS A 398 -8.74 11.28 -8.32
N ARG A 399 -7.90 10.25 -8.27
CA ARG A 399 -8.02 9.10 -7.35
C ARG A 399 -6.68 8.86 -6.67
N ASN A 400 -6.73 8.31 -5.45
CA ASN A 400 -5.56 8.12 -4.60
C ASN A 400 -5.53 6.69 -4.05
N LEU A 401 -4.34 6.13 -3.91
CA LEU A 401 -4.05 4.85 -3.26
C LEU A 401 -2.84 5.04 -2.33
N THR A 402 -2.76 4.26 -1.25
CA THR A 402 -1.59 4.24 -0.35
C THR A 402 -0.91 2.88 -0.39
N SER A 403 0.42 2.85 -0.38
CA SER A 403 1.24 1.64 -0.29
C SER A 403 2.31 1.78 0.80
N ASN A 404 2.65 0.68 1.47
CA ASN A 404 3.75 0.63 2.44
C ASN A 404 5.04 0.06 1.82
N GLU A 405 5.00 -0.30 0.54
CA GLU A 405 6.15 -0.82 -0.18
C GLU A 405 6.44 0.07 -1.39
N THR A 406 7.65 -0.06 -1.95
CA THR A 406 8.09 0.65 -3.16
C THR A 406 7.47 0.11 -4.46
N LYS A 407 6.28 -0.48 -4.34
CA LYS A 407 5.47 -1.09 -5.39
C LYS A 407 4.00 -0.90 -5.08
N ALA A 408 3.19 -0.66 -6.12
CA ALA A 408 1.74 -0.64 -5.99
C ALA A 408 1.05 -1.17 -7.24
N GLU A 409 0.00 -1.98 -7.03
CA GLU A 409 -0.94 -2.39 -8.06
C GLU A 409 -2.17 -1.47 -8.04
N ILE A 410 -2.41 -0.78 -9.16
CA ILE A 410 -3.59 0.07 -9.36
C ILE A 410 -4.55 -0.70 -10.26
N THR A 411 -5.74 -1.03 -9.75
CA THR A 411 -6.80 -1.75 -10.46
C THR A 411 -7.96 -0.83 -10.85
N GLU A 412 -8.97 -1.39 -11.54
CA GLU A 412 -10.20 -0.66 -11.95
C GLU A 412 -9.92 0.54 -12.88
N LEU A 413 -8.86 0.45 -13.68
CA LEU A 413 -8.54 1.41 -14.72
C LEU A 413 -9.39 1.14 -15.98
N ILE A 414 -9.66 2.19 -16.73
CA ILE A 414 -10.40 2.11 -17.99
C ILE A 414 -9.43 1.68 -19.10
N PRO A 415 -9.74 0.65 -19.91
CA PRO A 415 -8.87 0.22 -21.01
C PRO A 415 -8.62 1.30 -22.07
N GLY A 416 -7.43 1.29 -22.68
CA GLY A 416 -7.05 2.23 -23.74
C GLY A 416 -6.97 3.70 -23.33
N THR A 417 -6.91 3.99 -22.02
CA THR A 417 -7.05 5.35 -21.46
C THR A 417 -5.72 5.83 -20.89
N MET A 418 -5.37 7.10 -21.12
CA MET A 418 -4.20 7.72 -20.50
C MET A 418 -4.45 7.99 -19.02
N TYR A 419 -3.51 7.58 -18.18
CA TYR A 419 -3.44 7.97 -16.78
C TYR A 419 -2.11 8.66 -16.52
N ASN A 420 -2.16 9.77 -15.79
CA ASN A 420 -0.97 10.37 -15.19
C ASN A 420 -0.89 9.92 -13.73
N PHE A 421 0.12 9.12 -13.40
CA PHE A 421 0.38 8.61 -12.06
C PHE A 421 1.42 9.51 -11.38
N THR A 422 1.18 9.94 -10.15
CA THR A 422 2.13 10.70 -9.34
C THR A 422 2.32 10.01 -8.00
N VAL A 423 3.56 9.62 -7.69
CA VAL A 423 3.91 8.95 -6.43
C VAL A 423 4.59 9.94 -5.50
N PHE A 424 4.07 10.05 -4.28
CA PHE A 424 4.61 10.89 -3.21
C PHE A 424 5.13 9.99 -2.08
N ALA A 425 6.35 10.24 -1.62
CA ALA A 425 6.85 9.66 -0.37
C ALA A 425 6.33 10.46 0.83
N VAL A 426 5.84 9.76 1.84
CA VAL A 426 5.26 10.32 3.05
C VAL A 426 6.07 9.82 4.25
N ALA A 427 6.48 10.73 5.13
CA ALA A 427 7.23 10.39 6.33
C ALA A 427 6.40 9.55 7.32
N ALA A 428 7.03 9.05 8.38
CA ALA A 428 6.41 8.15 9.36
C ALA A 428 5.21 8.75 10.12
N ASP A 429 5.03 10.07 10.09
CA ASP A 429 3.85 10.76 10.63
C ASP A 429 2.59 10.63 9.75
N ASN A 430 2.71 10.07 8.54
CA ASN A 430 1.67 10.00 7.52
C ASN A 430 1.08 11.36 7.10
N GLU A 431 1.78 12.46 7.38
CA GLU A 431 1.36 13.83 7.08
C GLU A 431 2.39 14.59 6.24
N THR A 432 3.68 14.44 6.58
CA THR A 432 4.75 15.19 5.91
C THR A 432 5.11 14.54 4.58
N GLU A 433 4.67 15.18 3.49
CA GLU A 433 4.81 14.68 2.13
C GLU A 433 5.94 15.38 1.35
N GLY A 434 6.74 14.57 0.64
CA GLY A 434 7.78 15.01 -0.28
C GLY A 434 7.25 15.48 -1.64
N GLU A 435 8.14 15.86 -2.56
CA GLU A 435 7.75 16.17 -3.93
C GLU A 435 7.35 14.90 -4.69
N GLY A 436 6.29 14.97 -5.50
CA GLY A 436 5.77 13.83 -6.24
C GLY A 436 6.44 13.63 -7.59
N MET A 437 6.81 12.39 -7.92
CA MET A 437 7.29 12.04 -9.27
C MET A 437 6.14 11.53 -10.14
N SER A 438 6.04 12.01 -11.38
CA SER A 438 4.93 11.69 -12.30
C SER A 438 5.35 10.82 -13.49
N LEU A 439 4.47 9.90 -13.88
CA LEU A 439 4.59 9.01 -15.04
C LEU A 439 3.26 8.92 -15.78
N GLY A 440 3.26 9.30 -17.06
CA GLY A 440 2.07 9.24 -17.93
C GLY A 440 2.09 8.01 -18.85
N LEU A 441 1.08 7.15 -18.76
CA LEU A 441 0.99 5.90 -19.52
C LEU A 441 -0.45 5.63 -19.99
N TYR A 442 -0.59 4.86 -21.07
CA TYR A 442 -1.88 4.34 -21.53
C TYR A 442 -2.06 2.90 -21.06
N THR A 443 -3.25 2.55 -20.56
CA THR A 443 -3.64 1.15 -20.36
C THR A 443 -3.79 0.43 -21.70
N ILE A 444 -3.59 -0.89 -21.70
CA ILE A 444 -3.79 -1.72 -22.89
C ILE A 444 -5.27 -1.69 -23.30
N THR A 445 -5.55 -1.70 -24.60
CA THR A 445 -6.93 -1.79 -25.11
C THR A 445 -7.51 -3.18 -24.97
N LEU A 446 -8.82 -3.25 -24.73
CA LEU A 446 -9.54 -4.52 -24.71
C LEU A 446 -9.74 -5.04 -26.14
N SER A 447 -9.50 -6.34 -26.33
CA SER A 447 -9.77 -7.04 -27.58
C SER A 447 -11.27 -7.20 -27.84
N VAL A 448 -11.65 -7.41 -29.10
CA VAL A 448 -13.07 -7.62 -29.45
C VAL A 448 -13.55 -9.00 -28.99
N ASN A 449 -14.72 -9.06 -28.35
CA ASN A 449 -15.19 -10.31 -27.72
C ASN A 449 -15.83 -11.33 -28.69
N SER A 450 -16.19 -10.91 -29.92
CA SER A 450 -16.90 -11.79 -30.87
C SER A 450 -16.74 -11.30 -32.31
N LEU A 451 -15.62 -11.62 -32.97
CA LEU A 451 -15.47 -11.42 -34.41
C LEU A 451 -16.28 -12.48 -35.18
N GLN A 452 -17.21 -12.00 -36.01
CA GLN A 452 -17.97 -12.79 -36.97
C GLN A 452 -17.59 -12.36 -38.39
N CYS A 453 -17.65 -13.32 -39.32
CA CYS A 453 -17.45 -13.06 -40.73
C CYS A 453 -18.48 -13.84 -41.53
N GLU A 454 -19.27 -13.11 -42.31
CA GLU A 454 -20.33 -13.65 -43.13
C GLU A 454 -19.94 -13.54 -44.61
N PRO A 455 -19.91 -14.65 -45.37
CA PRO A 455 -19.81 -14.58 -46.81
C PRO A 455 -21.06 -13.93 -47.39
N VAL A 456 -20.87 -12.98 -48.31
CA VAL A 456 -21.98 -12.39 -49.05
C VAL A 456 -22.22 -13.18 -50.33
N ALA A 457 -23.45 -13.68 -50.50
CA ALA A 457 -23.82 -14.53 -51.63
C ALA A 457 -23.45 -13.87 -52.97
N LYS A 458 -22.74 -14.62 -53.82
CA LYS A 458 -22.25 -14.18 -55.15
C LYS A 458 -21.29 -12.99 -55.16
N GLN A 459 -20.82 -12.53 -53.99
CA GLN A 459 -19.89 -11.41 -53.90
C GLN A 459 -18.49 -11.87 -53.45
N PRO A 460 -17.42 -11.27 -53.99
CA PRO A 460 -16.05 -11.64 -53.68
C PRO A 460 -15.54 -10.92 -52.41
N TYR A 461 -16.34 -10.74 -51.37
CA TYR A 461 -15.90 -10.08 -50.13
C TYR A 461 -16.60 -10.67 -48.90
N LEU A 462 -16.05 -10.38 -47.72
CA LEU A 462 -16.62 -10.78 -46.43
C LEU A 462 -17.26 -9.56 -45.76
N MET A 463 -18.36 -9.79 -45.06
CA MET A 463 -18.91 -8.84 -44.10
C MET A 463 -18.45 -9.25 -42.71
N LEU A 464 -17.53 -8.47 -42.14
CA LEU A 464 -17.03 -8.64 -40.78
C LEU A 464 -17.98 -7.93 -39.81
N LYS A 465 -18.28 -8.57 -38.69
CA LYS A 465 -19.09 -7.99 -37.61
C LYS A 465 -18.44 -8.23 -36.26
N TRP A 466 -18.39 -7.21 -35.42
CA TRP A 466 -17.90 -7.35 -34.04
C TRP A 466 -18.59 -6.36 -33.12
N LYS A 467 -18.61 -6.66 -31.83
CA LYS A 467 -19.09 -5.71 -30.82
C LYS A 467 -17.97 -4.78 -30.38
N CYS A 468 -18.28 -3.49 -30.23
CA CYS A 468 -17.37 -2.50 -29.71
C CYS A 468 -16.87 -2.90 -28.31
N PRO A 469 -15.55 -3.02 -28.09
CA PRO A 469 -15.00 -3.38 -26.80
C PRO A 469 -15.16 -2.23 -25.79
N PHE A 470 -15.20 -2.56 -24.50
CA PHE A 470 -15.23 -1.56 -23.42
C PHE A 470 -13.91 -0.78 -23.35
N GLY A 471 -14.01 0.50 -23.01
CA GLY A 471 -12.86 1.42 -22.92
C GLY A 471 -12.69 2.27 -24.17
N ASN A 472 -11.57 2.99 -24.22
CA ASN A 472 -11.28 3.91 -25.32
C ASN A 472 -10.51 3.19 -26.45
N ASN A 473 -10.88 3.47 -27.70
CA ASN A 473 -10.22 2.91 -28.89
C ASN A 473 -10.06 4.00 -29.96
N SER A 474 -8.93 3.99 -30.66
CA SER A 474 -8.64 4.88 -31.78
C SER A 474 -9.00 4.26 -33.14
N GLY A 475 -9.42 2.99 -33.16
CA GLY A 475 -9.80 2.25 -34.36
C GLY A 475 -9.48 0.77 -34.26
N PHE A 476 -9.56 0.07 -35.39
CA PHE A 476 -9.20 -1.34 -35.49
C PHE A 476 -8.29 -1.59 -36.68
N LYS A 477 -7.31 -2.48 -36.49
CA LYS A 477 -6.46 -3.00 -37.55
C LYS A 477 -6.92 -4.41 -37.90
N ILE A 478 -7.26 -4.62 -39.18
CA ILE A 478 -7.79 -5.88 -39.70
C ILE A 478 -6.74 -6.45 -40.66
N LYS A 479 -6.22 -7.64 -40.35
CA LYS A 479 -5.31 -8.38 -41.23
C LYS A 479 -6.07 -9.53 -41.88
N ILE A 480 -6.06 -9.60 -43.20
CA ILE A 480 -6.74 -10.64 -43.96
C ILE A 480 -5.66 -11.39 -44.72
N SER A 481 -5.49 -12.67 -44.39
CA SER A 481 -4.42 -13.48 -44.96
C SER A 481 -4.90 -14.86 -45.40
N ASN A 482 -4.31 -15.36 -46.48
CA ASN A 482 -4.41 -16.71 -47.01
C ASN A 482 -2.98 -17.14 -47.37
N VAL A 483 -2.75 -18.44 -47.58
CA VAL A 483 -1.48 -19.03 -48.07
C VAL A 483 -0.79 -18.22 -49.18
N HIS A 484 -1.54 -17.55 -50.06
CA HIS A 484 -0.99 -16.81 -51.20
C HIS A 484 -1.04 -15.28 -51.08
N THR A 485 -1.81 -14.72 -50.15
CA THR A 485 -2.08 -13.26 -50.09
C THR A 485 -2.21 -12.78 -48.66
N SER A 486 -1.63 -11.63 -48.32
CA SER A 486 -1.81 -10.96 -47.02
C SER A 486 -2.09 -9.48 -47.27
N ARG A 487 -3.07 -8.93 -46.54
CA ARG A 487 -3.48 -7.52 -46.64
C ARG A 487 -3.83 -7.00 -45.24
N GLU A 488 -3.64 -5.70 -45.05
CA GLU A 488 -4.04 -5.00 -43.84
C GLU A 488 -4.99 -3.85 -44.20
N GLU A 489 -6.06 -3.69 -43.42
CA GLU A 489 -7.09 -2.67 -43.57
C GLU A 489 -7.35 -2.01 -42.21
N LEU A 490 -7.79 -0.75 -42.21
CA LEU A 490 -8.11 0.00 -41.00
C LEU A 490 -9.62 0.27 -40.94
N ALA A 491 -10.22 0.00 -39.79
CA ALA A 491 -11.61 0.33 -39.52
C ALA A 491 -11.70 1.49 -38.49
N PRO A 492 -12.73 2.35 -38.60
CA PRO A 492 -12.90 3.51 -37.72
C PRO A 492 -13.16 3.09 -36.26
N PRO A 493 -12.92 3.99 -35.29
CA PRO A 493 -13.25 3.74 -33.90
C PRO A 493 -14.75 3.61 -33.70
N CYS A 494 -15.13 2.93 -32.62
CA CYS A 494 -16.50 2.87 -32.15
C CYS A 494 -16.63 3.58 -30.80
N THR A 495 -17.73 4.28 -30.60
CA THR A 495 -17.96 5.17 -29.44
C THR A 495 -18.90 4.59 -28.40
N VAL A 496 -19.67 3.54 -28.74
CA VAL A 496 -20.68 2.96 -27.86
C VAL A 496 -20.34 1.51 -27.60
N GLU A 497 -20.05 1.19 -26.34
CA GLU A 497 -19.77 -0.17 -25.89
C GLU A 497 -20.88 -1.15 -26.32
N GLY A 498 -20.48 -2.33 -26.80
CA GLY A 498 -21.41 -3.39 -27.17
C GLY A 498 -22.15 -3.16 -28.50
N PHE A 499 -22.03 -1.98 -29.11
CA PHE A 499 -22.58 -1.70 -30.44
C PHE A 499 -21.92 -2.59 -31.49
N GLU A 500 -22.74 -3.17 -32.37
CA GLU A 500 -22.25 -4.04 -33.43
C GLU A 500 -21.70 -3.19 -34.59
N GLN A 501 -20.39 -3.22 -34.76
CA GLN A 501 -19.69 -2.66 -35.91
C GLN A 501 -19.71 -3.65 -37.07
N THR A 502 -19.85 -3.12 -38.28
CA THR A 502 -19.80 -3.91 -39.52
C THR A 502 -18.77 -3.33 -40.47
N PHE A 503 -17.96 -4.18 -41.09
CA PHE A 503 -16.93 -3.76 -42.04
C PHE A 503 -16.92 -4.66 -43.27
N GLN A 504 -16.95 -4.04 -44.44
CA GLN A 504 -16.86 -4.72 -45.73
C GLN A 504 -15.39 -4.79 -46.15
N THR A 505 -14.88 -6.00 -46.38
CA THR A 505 -13.50 -6.18 -46.85
C THR A 505 -13.34 -5.75 -48.30
N ALA A 506 -12.10 -5.49 -48.73
CA ALA A 506 -11.78 -5.43 -50.16
C ALA A 506 -12.09 -6.76 -50.87
N SER A 507 -12.09 -6.75 -52.20
CA SER A 507 -12.34 -7.95 -53.02
C SER A 507 -11.27 -9.03 -52.79
N LEU A 508 -11.74 -10.25 -52.55
CA LEU A 508 -11.07 -11.51 -52.26
C LEU A 508 -11.42 -12.56 -53.33
N SER A 509 -10.75 -13.71 -53.30
CA SER A 509 -11.08 -14.84 -54.19
C SER A 509 -12.33 -15.58 -53.71
N PHE A 510 -13.18 -16.05 -54.63
CA PHE A 510 -14.31 -16.93 -54.32
C PHE A 510 -13.83 -18.29 -53.80
N PHE A 511 -14.69 -19.00 -53.07
CA PHE A 511 -14.43 -20.34 -52.51
C PHE A 511 -13.05 -20.48 -51.84
N SER A 512 -12.64 -19.45 -51.10
CA SER A 512 -11.32 -19.36 -50.51
C SER A 512 -11.43 -19.14 -49.01
N THR A 513 -10.53 -19.76 -48.27
CA THR A 513 -10.42 -19.60 -46.81
C THR A 513 -9.40 -18.51 -46.51
N TYR A 514 -9.76 -17.56 -45.66
CA TYR A 514 -8.90 -16.50 -45.16
C TYR A 514 -8.87 -16.55 -43.63
N ASN A 515 -7.69 -16.34 -43.05
CA ASN A 515 -7.53 -15.99 -41.65
C ASN A 515 -7.68 -14.47 -41.51
N VAL A 516 -8.71 -14.05 -40.79
CA VAL A 516 -9.01 -12.64 -40.50
C VAL A 516 -8.63 -12.37 -39.04
N THR A 517 -7.63 -11.54 -38.85
CA THR A 517 -7.18 -11.06 -37.54
C THR A 517 -7.69 -9.64 -37.32
N ILE A 518 -8.28 -9.35 -36.18
CA ILE A 518 -8.64 -7.99 -35.77
C ILE A 518 -7.92 -7.61 -34.48
N ILE A 519 -7.38 -6.39 -34.46
CA ILE A 519 -6.62 -5.82 -33.35
C ILE A 519 -7.24 -4.47 -33.01
N THR A 520 -7.66 -4.28 -31.76
CA THR A 520 -8.12 -2.97 -31.28
C THR A 520 -6.89 -2.06 -31.10
N LEU A 521 -6.99 -0.82 -31.58
CA LEU A 521 -5.93 0.17 -31.45
C LEU A 521 -6.30 1.21 -30.38
N SER A 522 -5.30 1.66 -29.60
CA SER A 522 -5.32 2.97 -28.94
C SER A 522 -4.08 3.77 -29.29
N ASN A 523 -3.99 4.99 -28.77
CA ASN A 523 -2.78 5.78 -28.85
C ASN A 523 -1.61 5.05 -28.14
N GLY A 524 -0.75 4.43 -28.94
CA GLY A 524 0.51 3.84 -28.48
C GLY A 524 0.42 2.38 -28.00
N SER A 525 -0.75 1.72 -28.03
CA SER A 525 -0.88 0.31 -27.65
C SER A 525 -1.85 -0.48 -28.55
N GLU A 526 -1.63 -1.79 -28.63
CA GLU A 526 -2.45 -2.74 -29.39
C GLU A 526 -3.02 -3.80 -28.45
N SER A 527 -4.29 -4.18 -28.65
CA SER A 527 -4.86 -5.32 -27.93
C SER A 527 -4.24 -6.63 -28.41
N SER A 528 -4.46 -7.71 -27.67
CA SER A 528 -4.24 -9.05 -28.21
C SER A 528 -5.07 -9.25 -29.50
N PRO A 529 -4.50 -9.90 -30.53
CA PRO A 529 -5.21 -10.19 -31.78
C PRO A 529 -6.35 -11.18 -31.56
N VAL A 530 -7.43 -11.00 -32.30
CA VAL A 530 -8.55 -11.94 -32.36
C VAL A 530 -8.63 -12.49 -33.78
N ASP A 531 -8.37 -13.78 -33.92
CA ASP A 531 -8.34 -14.48 -35.20
C ASP A 531 -9.65 -15.21 -35.50
N LYS A 532 -10.03 -15.22 -36.78
CA LYS A 532 -11.16 -16.01 -37.27
C LYS A 532 -10.90 -16.53 -38.67
N LEU A 533 -11.05 -17.84 -38.84
CA LEU A 533 -11.11 -18.46 -40.17
C LEU A 533 -12.46 -18.19 -40.82
N CYS A 534 -12.41 -17.62 -42.02
CA CYS A 534 -13.56 -17.14 -42.77
C CYS A 534 -13.52 -17.70 -44.19
N HIS A 535 -14.68 -18.17 -44.68
CA HIS A 535 -14.82 -18.67 -46.04
C HIS A 535 -15.57 -17.64 -46.87
N THR A 536 -15.06 -17.31 -48.05
CA THR A 536 -15.78 -16.49 -49.02
C THR A 536 -16.89 -17.29 -49.70
N SER A 537 -17.89 -16.60 -50.26
CA SER A 537 -18.98 -17.24 -51.00
C SER A 537 -18.46 -18.01 -52.21
N ILE A 538 -19.30 -18.89 -52.76
CA ILE A 538 -19.16 -19.43 -54.11
C ILE A 538 -19.85 -18.51 -55.13
N SER A 539 -19.50 -18.65 -56.41
CA SER A 539 -20.15 -17.96 -57.53
C SER A 539 -20.24 -18.89 -58.76
N ASP A 540 -20.73 -18.38 -59.88
CA ASP A 540 -20.81 -19.12 -61.15
C ASP A 540 -19.41 -19.67 -61.50
N PRO A 541 -19.28 -20.94 -61.92
CA PRO A 541 -17.98 -21.52 -62.26
C PRO A 541 -17.34 -20.74 -63.42
N PRO A 542 -16.00 -20.64 -63.51
CA PRO A 542 -15.36 -20.03 -64.67
C PRO A 542 -15.80 -20.72 -65.97
N ARG A 543 -16.12 -19.91 -67.00
CA ARG A 543 -16.55 -20.43 -68.29
C ARG A 543 -15.39 -21.19 -68.95
N PRO A 544 -15.60 -22.45 -69.40
CA PRO A 544 -14.59 -23.17 -70.16
C PRO A 544 -14.43 -22.54 -71.55
N SER A 545 -13.18 -22.43 -72.01
CA SER A 545 -12.87 -22.01 -73.38
C SER A 545 -13.04 -23.13 -74.41
N GLU A 546 -13.06 -24.39 -73.95
CA GLU A 546 -13.20 -25.56 -74.80
C GLU A 546 -14.66 -25.79 -75.22
N VAL A 547 -14.86 -26.05 -76.52
CA VAL A 547 -16.17 -26.32 -77.11
C VAL A 547 -16.48 -27.82 -76.99
N PRO A 548 -17.71 -28.24 -76.62
CA PRO A 548 -18.09 -29.65 -76.57
C PRO A 548 -18.01 -30.30 -77.96
N SER A 549 -17.44 -31.50 -78.02
CA SER A 549 -17.32 -32.28 -79.24
C SER A 549 -18.58 -33.13 -79.45
N VAL A 550 -19.20 -33.00 -80.63
CA VAL A 550 -20.43 -33.74 -80.97
C VAL A 550 -20.15 -34.72 -82.09
N LYS A 551 -20.42 -36.01 -81.84
CA LYS A 551 -20.27 -37.10 -82.82
C LYS A 551 -21.63 -37.74 -83.11
N VAL A 552 -21.97 -37.89 -84.38
CA VAL A 552 -23.19 -38.60 -84.80
C VAL A 552 -23.04 -40.10 -84.49
N ILE A 553 -24.03 -40.69 -83.82
CA ILE A 553 -24.07 -42.13 -83.56
C ILE A 553 -25.03 -42.81 -84.55
N SER A 554 -26.20 -42.21 -84.79
CA SER A 554 -27.22 -42.73 -85.70
C SER A 554 -28.06 -41.60 -86.31
N HIS A 555 -29.09 -41.96 -87.10
CA HIS A 555 -30.07 -41.02 -87.64
C HIS A 555 -30.91 -40.29 -86.56
N SER A 556 -30.90 -40.77 -85.32
CA SER A 556 -31.71 -40.23 -84.21
C SER A 556 -30.92 -40.05 -82.89
N SER A 557 -29.59 -40.16 -82.91
CA SER A 557 -28.76 -40.03 -81.71
C SER A 557 -27.37 -39.42 -81.97
N LEU A 558 -26.86 -38.70 -80.97
CA LEU A 558 -25.53 -38.07 -80.97
C LEU A 558 -24.80 -38.33 -79.66
N SER A 559 -23.47 -38.25 -79.67
CA SER A 559 -22.60 -38.32 -78.49
C SER A 559 -22.01 -36.94 -78.25
N VAL A 560 -22.18 -36.39 -77.05
CA VAL A 560 -21.57 -35.14 -76.60
C VAL A 560 -20.42 -35.48 -75.66
N GLU A 561 -19.21 -35.06 -76.01
CA GLU A 561 -17.99 -35.22 -75.21
C GLU A 561 -17.51 -33.83 -74.76
N PHE A 562 -17.31 -33.62 -73.45
CA PHE A 562 -16.92 -32.32 -72.90
C PHE A 562 -15.99 -32.44 -71.67
N SER A 563 -15.17 -31.43 -71.46
CA SER A 563 -14.25 -31.33 -70.31
C SER A 563 -14.96 -30.74 -69.09
N ASP A 564 -14.45 -31.03 -67.90
CA ASP A 564 -14.95 -30.44 -66.67
C ASP A 564 -14.79 -28.90 -66.66
N PHE A 565 -15.64 -28.22 -65.90
CA PHE A 565 -15.49 -26.79 -65.66
C PHE A 565 -14.37 -26.57 -64.63
N ASP A 566 -13.85 -25.34 -64.51
CA ASP A 566 -12.94 -25.03 -63.41
C ASP A 566 -13.73 -24.91 -62.09
N SER A 567 -13.17 -25.42 -61.00
CA SER A 567 -13.75 -25.37 -59.66
C SER A 567 -13.26 -24.17 -58.83
N LEU A 568 -12.53 -23.23 -59.45
CA LEU A 568 -11.96 -22.03 -58.81
C LEU A 568 -12.98 -21.23 -57.99
N ASN A 569 -14.23 -21.11 -58.45
CA ASN A 569 -15.28 -20.34 -57.78
C ASN A 569 -16.21 -21.18 -56.89
N GLY A 570 -15.91 -22.48 -56.71
CA GLY A 570 -16.72 -23.42 -55.93
C GLY A 570 -16.65 -24.86 -56.46
N PRO A 571 -16.97 -25.86 -55.63
CA PRO A 571 -17.04 -27.24 -56.08
C PRO A 571 -18.18 -27.40 -57.09
N LEU A 572 -17.93 -28.16 -58.16
CA LEU A 572 -18.93 -28.42 -59.18
C LEU A 572 -19.90 -29.49 -58.66
N GLN A 573 -21.19 -29.18 -58.64
CA GLN A 573 -22.26 -30.06 -58.19
C GLN A 573 -22.91 -30.85 -59.33
N ALA A 574 -23.00 -30.23 -60.52
CA ALA A 574 -23.67 -30.85 -61.65
C ALA A 574 -23.25 -30.26 -63.01
N TYR A 575 -23.56 -31.02 -64.06
CA TYR A 575 -23.58 -30.58 -65.45
C TYR A 575 -24.97 -30.79 -66.06
N ALA A 576 -25.42 -29.91 -66.94
CA ALA A 576 -26.59 -30.13 -67.77
C ALA A 576 -26.20 -30.04 -69.26
N VAL A 577 -26.48 -31.09 -70.01
CA VAL A 577 -26.27 -31.10 -71.47
C VAL A 577 -27.53 -30.56 -72.13
N MET A 578 -27.35 -29.52 -72.94
CA MET A 578 -28.41 -28.84 -73.67
C MET A 578 -28.24 -29.07 -75.17
N ILE A 579 -29.35 -29.34 -75.86
CA ILE A 579 -29.39 -29.48 -77.31
C ILE A 579 -30.17 -28.33 -77.90
N THR A 580 -29.57 -27.66 -78.90
CA THR A 580 -30.18 -26.54 -79.62
C THR A 580 -30.12 -26.75 -81.14
N THR A 581 -31.09 -26.21 -81.87
CA THR A 581 -31.06 -26.17 -83.34
C THR A 581 -30.69 -24.79 -83.90
N GLU A 582 -30.44 -23.82 -83.04
CA GLU A 582 -30.04 -22.46 -83.39
C GLU A 582 -28.79 -22.06 -82.62
N GLU A 583 -28.04 -21.08 -83.14
CA GLU A 583 -26.93 -20.47 -82.43
C GLU A 583 -27.48 -19.57 -81.32
N GLN A 584 -26.99 -19.76 -80.08
CA GLN A 584 -27.54 -19.09 -78.91
C GLN A 584 -26.42 -18.52 -78.05
N GLY A 585 -26.60 -17.27 -77.63
CA GLY A 585 -25.72 -16.61 -76.68
C GLY A 585 -25.88 -17.21 -75.28
N PRO A 586 -24.84 -17.18 -74.44
CA PRO A 586 -24.85 -17.78 -73.10
C PRO A 586 -25.96 -17.27 -72.18
N ASP A 587 -26.24 -15.96 -72.21
CA ASP A 587 -27.27 -15.34 -71.37
C ASP A 587 -28.69 -15.81 -71.76
N SER A 588 -28.87 -16.19 -73.03
CA SER A 588 -30.13 -16.75 -73.51
C SER A 588 -30.35 -18.21 -73.13
N LEU A 589 -29.31 -18.93 -72.69
CA LEU A 589 -29.39 -20.34 -72.29
C LEU A 589 -29.89 -20.51 -70.86
N LYS A 590 -29.60 -19.55 -69.97
CA LYS A 590 -30.00 -19.59 -68.56
C LYS A 590 -31.51 -19.69 -68.37
N SER A 591 -32.27 -18.83 -69.04
CA SER A 591 -33.75 -18.85 -69.05
C SER A 591 -34.35 -20.09 -69.73
N LYS A 592 -33.53 -20.90 -70.40
CA LYS A 592 -33.94 -22.12 -71.14
C LYS A 592 -33.60 -23.40 -70.40
N LEU A 593 -33.04 -23.33 -69.19
CA LEU A 593 -32.71 -24.52 -68.39
C LEU A 593 -33.95 -25.33 -68.01
N ASN A 594 -35.13 -24.71 -67.88
CA ASN A 594 -36.39 -25.40 -67.61
C ASN A 594 -37.06 -26.04 -68.85
N ASN A 595 -36.51 -25.83 -70.05
CA ASN A 595 -37.10 -26.36 -71.28
C ASN A 595 -36.87 -27.87 -71.42
N THR A 596 -37.93 -28.61 -71.75
CA THR A 596 -37.88 -30.07 -71.89
C THR A 596 -37.90 -30.53 -73.35
N TYR A 597 -37.53 -31.80 -73.58
CA TYR A 597 -37.66 -32.44 -74.88
C TYR A 597 -39.10 -32.43 -75.43
N LYS A 598 -40.11 -32.50 -74.55
CA LYS A 598 -41.53 -32.39 -74.96
C LYS A 598 -41.86 -31.01 -75.50
N ASP A 599 -41.30 -29.95 -74.92
CA ASP A 599 -41.46 -28.58 -75.40
C ASP A 599 -40.79 -28.39 -76.76
N PHE A 600 -39.60 -28.99 -76.93
CA PHE A 600 -38.91 -29.03 -78.22
C PHE A 600 -39.70 -29.76 -79.31
N LYS A 601 -40.25 -30.95 -79.02
CA LYS A 601 -41.09 -31.72 -79.97
C LYS A 601 -42.37 -30.98 -80.36
N LYS A 602 -42.95 -30.22 -79.43
CA LYS A 602 -44.09 -29.32 -79.68
C LYS A 602 -43.70 -28.01 -80.39
N LYS A 603 -42.43 -27.84 -80.77
CA LYS A 603 -41.87 -26.63 -81.39
C LYS A 603 -42.05 -25.35 -80.55
N LYS A 604 -42.15 -25.47 -79.22
CA LYS A 604 -42.26 -24.32 -78.30
C LYS A 604 -40.90 -23.69 -77.98
N THR A 605 -39.83 -24.45 -78.13
CA THR A 605 -38.45 -24.02 -77.90
C THR A 605 -37.53 -24.67 -78.91
N THR A 606 -36.42 -24.02 -79.22
CA THR A 606 -35.33 -24.54 -80.06
C THR A 606 -34.21 -25.15 -79.24
N THR A 607 -34.22 -24.97 -77.91
CA THR A 607 -33.22 -25.49 -76.95
C THR A 607 -33.89 -26.20 -75.78
N TYR A 608 -33.37 -27.35 -75.38
CA TYR A 608 -33.84 -28.08 -74.20
C TYR A 608 -32.68 -28.78 -73.49
N VAL A 609 -32.85 -29.02 -72.18
CA VAL A 609 -31.93 -29.88 -71.42
C VAL A 609 -32.29 -31.34 -71.70
N THR A 610 -31.29 -32.12 -72.08
CA THR A 610 -31.48 -33.54 -72.45
C THR A 610 -30.96 -34.51 -71.39
N TYR A 611 -29.97 -34.08 -70.60
CA TYR A 611 -29.36 -34.92 -69.58
C TYR A 611 -28.72 -34.05 -68.48
N VAL A 612 -28.76 -34.51 -67.24
CA VAL A 612 -28.11 -33.85 -66.09
C VAL A 612 -27.17 -34.86 -65.42
N ILE A 613 -25.95 -34.46 -65.10
CA ILE A 613 -24.94 -35.29 -64.43
C ILE A 613 -24.71 -34.67 -63.06
N LYS A 614 -24.89 -35.41 -61.96
CA LYS A 614 -24.44 -34.97 -60.63
C LYS A 614 -23.05 -35.52 -60.36
N THR A 615 -22.15 -34.68 -59.85
CA THR A 615 -20.75 -35.04 -59.59
C THR A 615 -20.58 -35.99 -58.40
N GLU A 616 -21.50 -36.00 -57.43
CA GLU A 616 -21.45 -36.85 -56.22
C GLU A 616 -21.92 -38.31 -56.42
N GLN A 617 -22.53 -38.66 -57.57
CA GLN A 617 -23.15 -39.99 -57.80
C GLN A 617 -22.37 -40.92 -58.75
N GLU A 618 -21.07 -40.68 -59.01
CA GLU A 618 -20.28 -41.54 -59.91
C GLU A 618 -19.75 -42.82 -59.23
N GLU A 619 -20.53 -43.91 -59.30
CA GLU A 619 -20.04 -45.30 -59.12
C GLU A 619 -19.91 -46.09 -60.46
N ALA A 620 -19.95 -45.45 -61.64
CA ALA A 620 -19.89 -46.16 -62.92
C ALA A 620 -18.75 -45.67 -63.85
N PRO A 621 -17.76 -46.52 -64.21
CA PRO A 621 -16.64 -46.17 -65.10
C PRO A 621 -17.00 -46.04 -66.60
N SER A 622 -18.30 -46.02 -66.97
CA SER A 622 -18.76 -46.01 -68.37
C SER A 622 -19.10 -44.62 -68.93
N SER A 623 -19.01 -43.54 -68.14
CA SER A 623 -19.36 -42.16 -68.52
C SER A 623 -18.17 -41.28 -68.91
N ARG A 624 -16.92 -41.74 -68.72
CA ARG A 624 -15.71 -40.98 -69.05
C ARG A 624 -14.97 -41.56 -70.26
N SER A 625 -14.44 -40.68 -71.10
CA SER A 625 -13.56 -41.05 -72.21
C SER A 625 -12.19 -41.51 -71.69
N GLN A 626 -11.39 -42.18 -72.54
CA GLN A 626 -10.01 -42.59 -72.18
C GLN A 626 -9.11 -41.42 -71.77
N ASN A 627 -9.50 -40.17 -72.10
CA ASN A 627 -8.80 -38.94 -71.73
C ASN A 627 -9.47 -38.19 -70.55
N GLY A 628 -10.41 -38.82 -69.83
CA GLY A 628 -11.05 -38.24 -68.64
C GLY A 628 -12.20 -37.26 -68.91
N LYS A 629 -12.65 -37.09 -70.17
CA LYS A 629 -13.78 -36.20 -70.53
C LYS A 629 -15.13 -36.87 -70.30
N ASN A 630 -16.15 -36.10 -69.96
CA ASN A 630 -17.51 -36.58 -69.77
C ASN A 630 -18.16 -36.90 -71.14
N ILE A 631 -18.80 -38.07 -71.25
CA ILE A 631 -19.53 -38.50 -72.46
C ILE A 631 -21.02 -38.69 -72.15
N VAL A 632 -21.88 -37.96 -72.86
CA VAL A 632 -23.33 -38.12 -72.82
C VAL A 632 -23.85 -38.52 -74.19
N ASN A 633 -24.52 -39.67 -74.24
CA ASN A 633 -25.19 -40.15 -75.45
C ASN A 633 -26.65 -39.69 -75.45
N VAL A 634 -26.98 -38.82 -76.40
CA VAL A 634 -28.30 -38.21 -76.57
C VAL A 634 -29.16 -39.05 -77.53
N GLY A 635 -30.44 -39.23 -77.23
CA GLY A 635 -31.39 -40.00 -78.03
C GLY A 635 -31.69 -41.42 -77.52
N LYS A 636 -31.34 -41.74 -76.27
CA LYS A 636 -31.52 -43.08 -75.68
C LYS A 636 -32.90 -43.36 -75.06
N GLY A 637 -33.73 -42.33 -74.86
CA GLY A 637 -35.09 -42.45 -74.32
C GLY A 637 -35.19 -42.55 -72.79
N ASN A 638 -34.09 -42.39 -72.05
CA ASN A 638 -34.13 -42.35 -70.58
C ASN A 638 -34.58 -40.98 -70.05
N THR A 639 -35.10 -40.94 -68.82
CA THR A 639 -35.55 -39.72 -68.16
C THR A 639 -34.77 -39.50 -66.86
N MET A 640 -34.44 -38.25 -66.55
CA MET A 640 -33.70 -37.89 -65.34
C MET A 640 -34.06 -36.47 -64.91
N TYR A 641 -34.39 -36.28 -63.62
CA TYR A 641 -34.81 -34.98 -63.04
C TYR A 641 -35.80 -34.25 -63.96
N GLY A 642 -36.91 -34.88 -64.32
CA GLY A 642 -37.95 -34.27 -65.19
C GLY A 642 -37.59 -34.13 -66.68
N TYR A 643 -36.31 -34.23 -67.06
CA TYR A 643 -35.86 -34.17 -68.45
C TYR A 643 -35.90 -35.53 -69.14
N GLU A 644 -36.19 -35.52 -70.44
CA GLU A 644 -36.27 -36.71 -71.28
C GLU A 644 -35.19 -36.66 -72.36
N ASN A 645 -34.36 -37.69 -72.43
CA ASN A 645 -33.31 -37.86 -73.43
C ASN A 645 -33.88 -38.51 -74.71
N GLY A 646 -34.89 -37.87 -75.30
CA GLY A 646 -35.67 -38.45 -76.40
C GLY A 646 -34.94 -38.48 -77.76
N PRO A 647 -35.40 -39.29 -78.72
CA PRO A 647 -34.75 -39.48 -80.02
C PRO A 647 -34.74 -38.19 -80.87
N LEU A 648 -33.63 -37.90 -81.52
CA LEU A 648 -33.48 -36.73 -82.38
C LEU A 648 -34.16 -36.94 -83.74
N ILE A 649 -34.54 -35.83 -84.38
CA ILE A 649 -35.19 -35.83 -85.69
C ILE A 649 -34.12 -35.94 -86.79
N PRO A 650 -34.19 -36.95 -87.69
CA PRO A 650 -33.27 -37.10 -88.83
C PRO A 650 -33.26 -35.88 -89.76
N LEU A 651 -32.18 -35.68 -90.52
CA LEU A 651 -32.02 -34.58 -91.49
C LEU A 651 -32.12 -33.17 -90.87
N ARG A 652 -31.88 -33.04 -89.57
CA ARG A 652 -31.86 -31.76 -88.85
C ARG A 652 -30.48 -31.53 -88.22
N SER A 653 -30.05 -30.28 -88.20
CA SER A 653 -28.79 -29.87 -87.58
C SER A 653 -28.97 -29.57 -86.09
N TYR A 654 -28.07 -30.08 -85.26
CA TYR A 654 -28.06 -29.87 -83.81
C TYR A 654 -26.70 -29.35 -83.35
N ARG A 655 -26.72 -28.51 -82.31
CA ARG A 655 -25.55 -28.13 -81.53
C ARG A 655 -25.75 -28.59 -80.10
N ALA A 656 -24.66 -28.85 -79.39
CA ALA A 656 -24.67 -29.15 -77.96
C ALA A 656 -23.97 -28.03 -77.18
N CYS A 657 -24.54 -27.65 -76.05
CA CYS A 657 -23.92 -26.74 -75.08
C CYS A 657 -24.00 -27.40 -73.70
N VAL A 658 -23.05 -27.12 -72.83
CA VAL A 658 -23.01 -27.70 -71.48
C VAL A 658 -23.11 -26.57 -70.47
N ALA A 659 -23.99 -26.73 -69.49
CA ALA A 659 -24.09 -25.86 -68.33
C ALA A 659 -23.39 -26.52 -67.14
N GLY A 660 -22.42 -25.85 -66.52
CA GLY A 660 -21.75 -26.30 -65.30
C GLY A 660 -22.24 -25.52 -64.10
N PHE A 661 -22.46 -26.22 -62.97
CA PHE A 661 -23.09 -25.66 -61.78
C PHE A 661 -22.18 -25.82 -60.56
N THR A 662 -21.90 -24.71 -59.87
CA THR A 662 -21.31 -24.73 -58.51
C THR A 662 -22.39 -24.83 -57.43
N ASN A 663 -23.61 -24.41 -57.75
CA ASN A 663 -24.82 -24.64 -56.97
C ASN A 663 -26.00 -24.85 -57.91
N ILE A 664 -26.78 -25.91 -57.72
CA ILE A 664 -27.92 -26.24 -58.58
C ILE A 664 -29.21 -26.35 -57.75
N THR A 665 -30.22 -25.57 -58.14
CA THR A 665 -31.54 -25.57 -57.52
C THR A 665 -32.58 -26.15 -58.48
N PHE A 666 -33.54 -26.88 -57.93
CA PHE A 666 -34.63 -27.48 -58.71
C PHE A 666 -35.99 -26.98 -58.23
N MET A 667 -36.84 -26.57 -59.17
CA MET A 667 -38.24 -26.27 -58.93
C MET A 667 -39.10 -27.24 -59.75
N ALA A 668 -40.03 -27.96 -59.10
CA ALA A 668 -40.88 -28.97 -59.74
C ALA A 668 -40.13 -30.01 -60.60
N ASN A 669 -38.97 -30.49 -60.11
CA ASN A 669 -38.05 -31.39 -60.82
C ASN A 669 -37.44 -30.81 -62.11
N MET A 670 -37.39 -29.50 -62.30
CA MET A 670 -36.64 -28.83 -63.38
C MET A 670 -35.62 -27.87 -62.77
N ILE A 671 -34.52 -27.61 -63.48
CA ILE A 671 -33.48 -26.67 -63.04
C ILE A 671 -34.05 -25.26 -63.03
N GLU A 672 -33.97 -24.60 -61.87
CA GLU A 672 -34.31 -23.18 -61.73
C GLU A 672 -33.06 -22.35 -62.00
N GLY A 673 -33.02 -21.73 -63.18
CA GLY A 673 -31.81 -21.06 -63.68
C GLY A 673 -31.39 -19.88 -62.80
N GLU A 674 -32.33 -19.08 -62.29
CA GLU A 674 -31.99 -17.84 -61.58
C GLU A 674 -31.40 -18.06 -60.20
N ASP A 675 -31.88 -19.07 -59.47
CA ASP A 675 -31.36 -19.45 -58.15
C ASP A 675 -30.14 -20.39 -58.23
N SER A 676 -29.80 -20.86 -59.44
CA SER A 676 -28.62 -21.69 -59.70
C SER A 676 -27.40 -20.85 -60.06
N TYR A 677 -26.22 -21.30 -59.66
CA TYR A 677 -24.95 -20.67 -60.00
C TYR A 677 -24.33 -21.42 -61.18
N VAL A 678 -24.42 -20.81 -62.36
CA VAL A 678 -24.26 -21.52 -63.64
C VAL A 678 -23.45 -20.73 -64.64
N SER A 679 -22.55 -21.42 -65.32
CA SER A 679 -21.88 -20.95 -66.53
C SER A 679 -22.11 -21.93 -67.67
N PHE A 680 -22.07 -21.42 -68.90
CA PHE A 680 -22.28 -22.21 -70.11
C PHE A 680 -21.00 -22.31 -70.92
N SER A 681 -20.69 -23.50 -71.43
CA SER A 681 -19.69 -23.68 -72.48
C SER A 681 -20.15 -22.96 -73.76
N PRO A 682 -19.24 -22.62 -74.68
CA PRO A 682 -19.63 -22.36 -76.06
C PRO A 682 -20.43 -23.54 -76.61
N CYS A 683 -21.36 -23.28 -77.51
CA CYS A 683 -22.10 -24.34 -78.19
C CYS A 683 -21.25 -24.93 -79.33
N SER A 684 -21.39 -26.22 -79.59
CA SER A 684 -20.69 -26.91 -80.69
C SER A 684 -21.05 -26.34 -82.05
N GLU A 685 -20.22 -26.64 -83.05
CA GLU A 685 -20.62 -26.51 -84.45
C GLU A 685 -21.85 -27.37 -84.78
N PRO A 686 -22.67 -26.99 -85.76
CA PRO A 686 -23.90 -27.69 -86.07
C PRO A 686 -23.61 -29.02 -86.77
N VAL A 687 -24.19 -30.10 -86.24
CA VAL A 687 -24.02 -31.45 -86.77
C VAL A 687 -25.33 -31.92 -87.39
N LEU A 688 -25.29 -32.28 -88.68
CA LEU A 688 -26.45 -32.78 -89.42
C LEU A 688 -26.61 -34.30 -89.22
N LEU A 689 -27.80 -34.73 -88.77
CA LEU A 689 -28.09 -36.16 -88.63
C LEU A 689 -28.40 -36.82 -89.99
N PRO A 690 -27.88 -38.05 -90.23
CA PRO A 690 -28.12 -38.81 -91.45
C PRO A 690 -29.58 -39.30 -91.54
N GLN A 691 -29.98 -39.75 -92.73
CA GLN A 691 -31.34 -40.25 -92.97
C GLN A 691 -31.62 -41.58 -92.26
N ASP A 692 -32.88 -41.82 -91.88
CA ASP A 692 -33.33 -43.07 -91.26
C ASP A 692 -33.11 -44.28 -92.21
N PRO A 693 -32.26 -45.26 -91.83
CA PRO A 693 -32.04 -46.48 -92.62
C PRO A 693 -33.31 -47.31 -92.86
N GLY A 694 -34.34 -47.15 -92.03
CA GLY A 694 -35.63 -47.85 -92.15
C GLY A 694 -36.43 -47.47 -93.40
N VAL A 695 -36.12 -46.34 -94.06
CA VAL A 695 -36.78 -45.88 -95.29
C VAL A 695 -36.16 -46.51 -96.55
N ILE A 696 -34.97 -47.13 -96.46
CA ILE A 696 -34.24 -47.72 -97.59
C ILE A 696 -34.25 -49.27 -97.57
N ALA A 697 -34.68 -49.89 -96.46
CA ALA A 697 -34.66 -51.35 -96.27
C ALA A 697 -36.04 -52.05 -96.39
N GLY A 698 -37.02 -51.45 -97.07
CA GLY A 698 -38.38 -51.99 -97.23
C GLY A 698 -38.62 -52.91 -98.44
N VAL A 699 -37.61 -53.18 -99.28
CA VAL A 699 -37.79 -53.94 -100.55
C VAL A 699 -36.93 -55.22 -100.64
N VAL A 700 -36.02 -55.50 -99.70
CA VAL A 700 -35.00 -56.57 -99.91
C VAL A 700 -34.98 -57.67 -98.83
N ILE A 701 -35.74 -57.58 -97.73
CA ILE A 701 -35.64 -58.54 -96.61
C ILE A 701 -36.97 -59.26 -96.36
N GLY A 702 -37.50 -59.89 -97.42
CA GLY A 702 -38.70 -60.75 -97.37
C GLY A 702 -38.44 -62.24 -97.58
N CYS A 703 -37.19 -62.66 -97.85
CA CYS A 703 -36.93 -64.01 -98.38
C CYS A 703 -35.95 -64.90 -97.60
N LEU A 704 -35.43 -64.53 -96.42
CA LEU A 704 -34.22 -65.23 -95.94
C LEU A 704 -34.00 -65.52 -94.45
N LEU A 705 -35.01 -65.70 -93.59
CA LEU A 705 -34.72 -66.19 -92.22
C LEU A 705 -35.75 -67.19 -91.67
N ALA A 706 -35.79 -68.37 -92.27
CA ALA A 706 -36.46 -69.57 -91.75
C ALA A 706 -35.49 -70.64 -91.18
N VAL A 707 -34.25 -70.30 -90.79
CA VAL A 707 -33.20 -71.33 -90.53
C VAL A 707 -32.37 -71.16 -89.24
N PHE A 708 -32.74 -70.35 -88.24
CA PHE A 708 -31.92 -70.25 -87.01
C PHE A 708 -32.69 -70.53 -85.71
N ALA A 709 -33.40 -71.66 -85.67
CA ALA A 709 -34.12 -72.16 -84.49
C ALA A 709 -33.43 -73.31 -83.73
N VAL A 710 -32.10 -73.49 -83.81
CA VAL A 710 -31.44 -74.72 -83.26
C VAL A 710 -30.25 -74.50 -82.30
N VAL A 711 -29.83 -73.27 -81.95
CA VAL A 711 -28.65 -73.10 -81.05
C VAL A 711 -29.00 -72.41 -79.72
N ALA A 712 -30.13 -72.78 -79.12
CA ALA A 712 -30.63 -72.24 -77.86
C ALA A 712 -30.37 -73.13 -76.61
N ILE A 713 -29.46 -74.11 -76.67
CA ILE A 713 -29.35 -75.15 -75.61
C ILE A 713 -27.97 -75.23 -74.91
N GLY A 714 -26.98 -74.40 -75.26
CA GLY A 714 -25.59 -74.61 -74.79
C GLY A 714 -25.11 -73.87 -73.51
N GLY A 715 -25.68 -72.73 -73.13
CA GLY A 715 -24.98 -71.80 -72.23
C GLY A 715 -25.42 -71.76 -70.77
N PHE A 716 -26.56 -72.36 -70.42
CA PHE A 716 -27.28 -72.02 -69.18
C PHE A 716 -26.88 -72.85 -67.93
N ILE A 717 -25.87 -73.72 -68.01
CA ILE A 717 -25.63 -74.75 -66.99
C ILE A 717 -24.39 -74.54 -66.09
N PHE A 718 -23.43 -73.65 -66.38
CA PHE A 718 -22.13 -73.75 -65.69
C PHE A 718 -21.81 -72.79 -64.53
N TRP A 719 -22.56 -71.73 -64.25
CA TRP A 719 -22.11 -70.76 -63.22
C TRP A 719 -23.07 -70.49 -62.06
N ARG A 720 -23.83 -71.54 -61.68
CA ARG A 720 -24.55 -71.60 -60.42
C ARG A 720 -24.02 -72.74 -59.55
N ARG A 721 -22.96 -72.48 -58.78
CA ARG A 721 -22.63 -73.29 -57.59
C ARG A 721 -22.29 -72.39 -56.40
N ARG A 722 -23.35 -72.12 -55.63
CA ARG A 722 -23.35 -71.73 -54.21
C ARG A 722 -22.37 -72.58 -53.39
N ARG A 723 -21.83 -71.97 -52.34
CA ARG A 723 -21.95 -72.55 -50.99
C ARG A 723 -22.36 -71.50 -49.97
N LYS A 724 -23.31 -71.93 -49.15
CA LYS A 724 -23.76 -71.37 -47.87
C LYS A 724 -23.26 -72.35 -46.79
N ASP A 725 -23.09 -71.84 -45.57
CA ASP A 725 -23.09 -72.54 -44.25
C ASP A 725 -21.78 -72.53 -43.43
N LYS A 726 -21.85 -71.82 -42.29
CA LYS A 726 -21.44 -72.20 -40.90
C LYS A 726 -21.82 -71.04 -39.97
N ARG A 727 -22.84 -71.15 -39.11
CA ARG A 727 -22.96 -71.83 -37.80
C ARG A 727 -22.19 -71.11 -36.68
N ASN A 728 -22.97 -70.66 -35.67
CA ASN A 728 -22.58 -70.07 -34.38
C ASN A 728 -21.31 -70.68 -33.76
N ASN A 729 -20.50 -69.83 -33.13
CA ASN A 729 -20.03 -70.02 -31.77
C ASN A 729 -19.35 -68.76 -31.20
N GLU A 730 -19.57 -68.58 -29.90
CA GLU A 730 -18.69 -67.95 -28.90
C GLU A 730 -18.45 -66.44 -28.96
N VAL A 731 -19.20 -65.76 -28.10
CA VAL A 731 -18.80 -64.50 -27.46
C VAL A 731 -17.50 -64.76 -26.71
N SER A 732 -16.40 -64.22 -27.25
CA SER A 732 -15.12 -64.14 -26.55
C SER A 732 -15.14 -62.91 -25.64
N PHE A 733 -15.18 -63.12 -24.33
CA PHE A 733 -14.81 -62.09 -23.36
C PHE A 733 -13.32 -61.81 -23.57
N SER A 734 -13.02 -60.68 -24.19
CA SER A 734 -11.65 -60.24 -24.38
C SER A 734 -11.08 -59.75 -23.03
N PRO A 735 -9.83 -60.07 -22.69
CA PRO A 735 -9.16 -59.48 -21.54
C PRO A 735 -9.00 -57.97 -21.76
N ILE A 736 -8.85 -57.23 -20.66
CA ILE A 736 -8.66 -55.77 -20.59
C ILE A 736 -7.85 -55.28 -21.80
N LYS A 737 -8.48 -54.50 -22.69
CA LYS A 737 -7.79 -53.85 -23.81
C LYS A 737 -6.96 -52.70 -23.25
N SER A 738 -5.76 -52.99 -22.80
CA SER A 738 -4.73 -51.99 -22.50
C SER A 738 -3.94 -51.73 -23.77
N LYS A 739 -3.70 -50.46 -24.10
CA LYS A 739 -2.76 -50.04 -25.16
C LYS A 739 -1.56 -49.33 -24.54
N MET A 740 -1.08 -49.85 -23.40
CA MET A 740 0.05 -49.28 -22.67
C MET A 740 1.31 -49.24 -23.53
N MET A 741 1.97 -48.09 -23.54
CA MET A 741 3.25 -47.90 -24.20
C MET A 741 4.23 -47.12 -23.32
N LYS A 742 5.53 -47.29 -23.57
CA LYS A 742 6.56 -46.47 -22.91
C LYS A 742 6.52 -45.03 -23.41
N VAL A 743 6.79 -44.08 -22.53
CA VAL A 743 6.84 -42.63 -22.82
C VAL A 743 7.75 -42.30 -24.02
N GLU A 744 8.89 -43.00 -24.16
CA GLU A 744 9.84 -42.82 -25.27
C GLU A 744 9.23 -43.09 -26.66
N ASN A 745 8.22 -43.96 -26.74
CA ASN A 745 7.55 -44.33 -27.98
C ASN A 745 6.28 -43.51 -28.24
N PHE A 746 5.83 -42.72 -27.26
CA PHE A 746 4.55 -42.01 -27.33
C PHE A 746 4.56 -40.95 -28.43
N GLU A 747 5.68 -40.27 -28.69
CA GLU A 747 5.79 -39.28 -29.78
C GLU A 747 5.55 -39.89 -31.16
N SER A 748 6.14 -41.06 -31.41
CA SER A 748 5.97 -41.80 -32.67
C SER A 748 4.54 -42.33 -32.80
N TYR A 749 3.97 -42.82 -31.71
CA TYR A 749 2.57 -43.21 -31.64
C TYR A 749 1.64 -42.03 -31.94
N PHE A 750 1.84 -40.89 -31.28
CA PHE A 750 1.02 -39.69 -31.42
C PHE A 750 0.99 -39.21 -32.88
N LYS A 751 2.16 -39.09 -33.52
CA LYS A 751 2.27 -38.71 -34.95
C LYS A 751 1.56 -39.70 -35.87
N LYS A 752 1.62 -41.01 -35.56
CA LYS A 752 0.92 -42.04 -36.33
C LYS A 752 -0.60 -41.93 -36.18
N GLN A 753 -1.10 -41.71 -34.95
CA GLN A 753 -2.53 -41.60 -34.69
C GLN A 753 -3.15 -40.29 -35.20
N GLN A 754 -2.35 -39.21 -35.25
CA GLN A 754 -2.75 -37.90 -35.77
C GLN A 754 -2.80 -37.84 -37.31
N ALA A 755 -2.11 -38.76 -38.01
CA ALA A 755 -2.11 -38.82 -39.47
C ALA A 755 -3.53 -38.99 -40.05
N ASP A 756 -3.71 -38.58 -41.31
CA ASP A 756 -4.98 -38.69 -42.04
C ASP A 756 -6.17 -38.08 -41.29
N SER A 757 -5.98 -36.88 -40.72
CA SER A 757 -7.00 -36.16 -39.96
C SER A 757 -7.44 -36.89 -38.68
N ASN A 758 -6.47 -37.28 -37.83
CA ASN A 758 -6.70 -38.00 -36.56
C ASN A 758 -7.37 -39.38 -36.73
N CYS A 759 -7.29 -40.00 -37.91
CA CYS A 759 -7.97 -41.26 -38.23
C CYS A 759 -7.71 -42.36 -37.19
N GLY A 760 -6.47 -42.45 -36.71
CA GLY A 760 -6.09 -43.41 -35.68
C GLY A 760 -6.75 -43.13 -34.32
N PHE A 761 -6.77 -41.87 -33.86
CA PHE A 761 -7.48 -41.50 -32.64
C PHE A 761 -9.00 -41.70 -32.76
N ALA A 762 -9.58 -41.44 -33.94
CA ALA A 762 -10.99 -41.69 -34.23
C ALA A 762 -11.32 -43.18 -34.11
N GLU A 763 -10.47 -44.09 -34.63
CA GLU A 763 -10.63 -45.53 -34.50
C GLU A 763 -10.62 -45.98 -33.02
N GLU A 764 -9.65 -45.49 -32.23
CA GLU A 764 -9.58 -45.80 -30.81
C GLU A 764 -10.80 -45.30 -30.03
N TYR A 765 -11.24 -44.09 -30.34
CA TYR A 765 -12.39 -43.47 -29.70
C TYR A 765 -13.70 -44.20 -30.05
N GLU A 766 -13.83 -44.67 -31.30
CA GLU A 766 -14.97 -45.46 -31.76
C GLU A 766 -15.07 -46.79 -30.99
N GLU A 767 -13.96 -47.48 -30.76
CA GLU A 767 -13.94 -48.70 -29.95
C GLU A 767 -14.46 -48.48 -28.52
N LEU A 768 -14.16 -47.33 -27.93
CA LEU A 768 -14.59 -46.96 -26.58
C LEU A 768 -16.10 -46.75 -26.46
N LYS A 769 -16.86 -46.57 -27.57
CA LYS A 769 -18.33 -46.38 -27.50
C LYS A 769 -19.06 -47.54 -26.84
N SER A 770 -18.51 -48.75 -26.94
CA SER A 770 -19.07 -49.96 -26.33
C SER A 770 -18.70 -50.14 -24.84
N ALA A 771 -17.78 -49.35 -24.30
CA ALA A 771 -17.28 -49.52 -22.94
C ALA A 771 -18.35 -49.17 -21.90
N GLY A 772 -18.60 -50.08 -20.95
CA GLY A 772 -19.50 -49.88 -19.80
C GLY A 772 -20.99 -49.79 -20.12
N VAL A 773 -21.43 -49.73 -21.38
CA VAL A 773 -22.84 -49.47 -21.75
C VAL A 773 -23.85 -50.50 -21.22
N HIS A 774 -23.38 -51.71 -20.91
CA HIS A 774 -24.17 -52.81 -20.35
C HIS A 774 -24.29 -52.79 -18.82
N GLN A 775 -23.62 -51.86 -18.13
CA GLN A 775 -23.70 -51.73 -16.69
C GLN A 775 -25.13 -51.31 -16.26
N PRO A 776 -25.71 -51.92 -15.21
CA PRO A 776 -27.03 -51.57 -14.71
C PRO A 776 -27.14 -50.12 -14.22
N LYS A 777 -28.33 -49.51 -14.39
CA LYS A 777 -28.67 -48.12 -14.02
C LYS A 777 -30.02 -48.03 -13.29
N PHE A 778 -30.42 -49.10 -12.61
CA PHE A 778 -31.76 -49.28 -12.05
C PHE A 778 -32.15 -48.15 -11.11
N ALA A 779 -31.26 -47.73 -10.20
CA ALA A 779 -31.56 -46.66 -9.26
C ALA A 779 -31.84 -45.32 -9.97
N ALA A 780 -31.12 -45.03 -11.06
CA ALA A 780 -31.28 -43.81 -11.85
C ALA A 780 -32.57 -43.78 -12.68
N GLU A 781 -33.12 -44.96 -13.00
CA GLU A 781 -34.31 -45.14 -13.84
C GLU A 781 -35.62 -45.15 -13.03
N LEU A 782 -35.54 -45.24 -11.69
CA LEU A 782 -36.69 -45.17 -10.79
C LEU A 782 -37.48 -43.86 -10.96
N PRO A 783 -38.83 -43.90 -10.94
CA PRO A 783 -39.66 -42.71 -11.16
C PRO A 783 -39.33 -41.53 -10.25
N GLU A 784 -39.07 -41.77 -8.96
CA GLU A 784 -38.70 -40.72 -8.00
C GLU A 784 -37.33 -40.07 -8.26
N ASN A 785 -36.42 -40.76 -8.98
CA ASN A 785 -35.05 -40.30 -9.22
C ASN A 785 -34.88 -39.64 -10.59
N ARG A 786 -35.81 -39.84 -11.53
CA ARG A 786 -35.73 -39.26 -12.88
C ARG A 786 -35.60 -37.74 -12.85
N GLY A 787 -36.35 -37.08 -11.97
CA GLY A 787 -36.28 -35.62 -11.77
C GLY A 787 -34.99 -35.12 -11.13
N LYS A 788 -34.13 -36.01 -10.64
CA LYS A 788 -32.80 -35.69 -10.10
C LYS A 788 -31.69 -35.81 -11.15
N ASN A 789 -32.02 -36.21 -12.39
CA ASN A 789 -31.07 -36.33 -13.50
C ASN A 789 -31.16 -35.12 -14.41
N ARG A 790 -30.05 -34.41 -14.61
CA ARG A 790 -30.00 -33.26 -15.54
C ARG A 790 -30.22 -33.69 -16.98
N TYR A 791 -29.73 -34.88 -17.34
CA TYR A 791 -29.88 -35.46 -18.67
C TYR A 791 -30.33 -36.92 -18.58
N ASN A 792 -31.39 -37.27 -19.32
CA ASN A 792 -31.95 -38.62 -19.32
C ASN A 792 -31.02 -39.68 -19.93
N ASN A 793 -30.01 -39.26 -20.70
CA ASN A 793 -29.03 -40.14 -21.31
C ASN A 793 -27.70 -40.24 -20.53
N VAL A 794 -27.57 -39.54 -19.40
CA VAL A 794 -26.38 -39.59 -18.53
C VAL A 794 -26.78 -40.03 -17.14
N LEU A 795 -26.81 -41.35 -16.96
CA LEU A 795 -27.31 -41.99 -15.74
C LEU A 795 -26.17 -42.75 -15.05
N PRO A 796 -25.99 -42.60 -13.73
CA PRO A 796 -24.93 -43.28 -13.00
C PRO A 796 -25.15 -44.80 -12.98
N TYR A 797 -24.09 -45.57 -13.18
CA TYR A 797 -24.16 -47.03 -13.03
C TYR A 797 -24.32 -47.43 -11.56
N ASP A 798 -25.13 -48.45 -11.28
CA ASP A 798 -25.41 -48.90 -9.91
C ASP A 798 -24.14 -49.39 -9.19
N ILE A 799 -23.19 -49.97 -9.93
CA ILE A 799 -21.96 -50.56 -9.38
C ILE A 799 -21.04 -49.53 -8.71
N SER A 800 -21.08 -48.28 -9.17
CA SER A 800 -20.15 -47.21 -8.78
C SER A 800 -20.88 -45.96 -8.30
N ARG A 801 -22.22 -45.91 -8.33
CA ARG A 801 -22.97 -44.72 -7.91
C ARG A 801 -22.68 -44.34 -6.47
N VAL A 802 -22.63 -43.05 -6.20
CA VAL A 802 -22.58 -42.53 -4.84
C VAL A 802 -23.95 -42.71 -4.20
N LYS A 803 -23.98 -43.21 -2.95
CA LYS A 803 -25.20 -43.45 -2.18
C LYS A 803 -25.25 -42.52 -0.98
N LEU A 804 -26.33 -41.76 -0.83
CA LEU A 804 -26.56 -40.86 0.29
C LEU A 804 -27.27 -41.57 1.45
N SER A 805 -27.13 -41.04 2.67
CA SER A 805 -27.87 -41.54 3.82
C SER A 805 -29.36 -41.14 3.73
N SER A 806 -30.26 -42.03 4.17
CA SER A 806 -31.70 -41.76 4.19
C SER A 806 -32.06 -40.98 5.47
N GLN A 807 -32.42 -39.70 5.33
CA GLN A 807 -32.75 -38.81 6.46
C GLN A 807 -34.24 -38.87 6.88
N SER A 808 -35.14 -39.23 5.96
CA SER A 808 -36.57 -39.40 6.20
C SER A 808 -37.20 -40.45 5.24
N PRO A 809 -38.39 -40.99 5.56
CA PRO A 809 -39.13 -41.88 4.64
C PRO A 809 -39.54 -41.08 3.39
N GLY A 810 -38.80 -41.24 2.29
CA GLY A 810 -39.01 -40.53 1.02
C GLY A 810 -37.76 -39.84 0.47
N THR A 811 -36.77 -39.51 1.30
CA THR A 811 -35.44 -39.08 0.84
C THR A 811 -34.60 -40.31 0.49
N GLY A 812 -34.69 -40.76 -0.77
CA GLY A 812 -33.92 -41.90 -1.27
C GLY A 812 -32.40 -41.67 -1.21
N ASP A 813 -31.63 -42.74 -1.43
CA ASP A 813 -30.16 -42.74 -1.41
C ASP A 813 -29.50 -42.16 -2.68
N TYR A 814 -30.31 -41.63 -3.60
CA TYR A 814 -29.91 -41.36 -4.96
C TYR A 814 -29.40 -39.94 -5.17
N ILE A 815 -28.21 -39.86 -5.78
CA ILE A 815 -27.66 -38.68 -6.43
C ILE A 815 -27.00 -39.10 -7.75
N ASN A 816 -27.04 -38.26 -8.77
CA ASN A 816 -26.38 -38.53 -10.05
C ASN A 816 -24.87 -38.25 -9.96
N ALA A 817 -24.15 -39.19 -9.34
CA ALA A 817 -22.71 -39.18 -9.21
C ALA A 817 -22.15 -40.62 -9.14
N ASN A 818 -20.91 -40.83 -9.59
CA ASN A 818 -20.19 -42.11 -9.49
C ASN A 818 -18.82 -41.91 -8.87
N TYR A 819 -18.38 -42.87 -8.06
CA TYR A 819 -16.97 -42.99 -7.70
C TYR A 819 -16.16 -43.34 -8.94
N MET A 820 -15.07 -42.61 -9.14
CA MET A 820 -14.15 -42.82 -10.26
C MET A 820 -12.77 -43.22 -9.72
N PRO A 821 -12.11 -44.20 -10.36
CA PRO A 821 -10.75 -44.56 -10.03
C PRO A 821 -9.79 -43.43 -10.40
N GLY A 822 -8.86 -43.14 -9.49
CA GLY A 822 -7.64 -42.39 -9.77
C GLY A 822 -6.48 -43.35 -10.00
N TYR A 823 -5.25 -42.84 -9.88
CA TYR A 823 -4.06 -43.66 -10.06
C TYR A 823 -3.84 -44.64 -8.89
N ASN A 824 -3.91 -44.16 -7.64
CA ASN A 824 -3.65 -44.97 -6.44
C ASN A 824 -4.89 -45.54 -5.74
N SER A 825 -6.11 -45.06 -6.07
CA SER A 825 -7.34 -45.43 -5.36
C SER A 825 -8.53 -45.60 -6.31
N LYS A 826 -9.35 -46.62 -6.07
CA LYS A 826 -10.60 -46.88 -6.83
C LYS A 826 -11.71 -45.86 -6.55
N LYS A 827 -11.55 -45.03 -5.52
CA LYS A 827 -12.49 -43.98 -5.12
C LYS A 827 -11.80 -42.62 -4.97
N ALA A 828 -10.72 -42.38 -5.71
CA ALA A 828 -9.98 -41.12 -5.64
C ALA A 828 -10.84 -39.90 -6.02
N PHE A 829 -11.83 -40.12 -6.89
CA PHE A 829 -12.69 -39.06 -7.40
C PHE A 829 -14.17 -39.43 -7.26
N ILE A 830 -15.02 -38.41 -7.26
CA ILE A 830 -16.45 -38.53 -7.54
C ILE A 830 -16.74 -37.70 -8.79
N ALA A 831 -17.24 -38.32 -9.85
CA ALA A 831 -17.76 -37.62 -11.02
C ALA A 831 -19.26 -37.40 -10.86
N ALA A 832 -19.68 -36.13 -10.77
CA ALA A 832 -21.07 -35.75 -10.56
C ALA A 832 -21.60 -34.84 -11.68
N GLN A 833 -22.92 -34.84 -11.90
CA GLN A 833 -23.55 -33.79 -12.71
C GLN A 833 -23.52 -32.45 -11.98
N GLY A 834 -23.60 -31.34 -12.72
CA GLY A 834 -23.89 -30.04 -12.13
C GLY A 834 -25.27 -30.07 -11.46
N PRO A 835 -25.40 -29.72 -10.17
CA PRO A 835 -26.66 -29.87 -9.44
C PRO A 835 -27.79 -29.07 -10.09
N LEU A 836 -29.00 -29.60 -10.00
CA LEU A 836 -30.27 -28.98 -10.37
C LEU A 836 -30.85 -28.23 -9.15
N PRO A 837 -31.84 -27.34 -9.31
CA PRO A 837 -32.42 -26.62 -8.18
C PRO A 837 -32.94 -27.55 -7.07
N ASN A 838 -33.53 -28.68 -7.45
CA ASN A 838 -34.06 -29.70 -6.54
C ASN A 838 -33.02 -30.71 -6.04
N THR A 839 -31.74 -30.57 -6.41
CA THR A 839 -30.66 -31.47 -5.97
C THR A 839 -29.46 -30.73 -5.36
N ILE A 840 -29.55 -29.42 -5.11
CA ILE A 840 -28.47 -28.67 -4.43
C ILE A 840 -28.26 -29.20 -3.01
N GLU A 841 -29.34 -29.50 -2.29
CA GLU A 841 -29.28 -30.10 -0.96
C GLU A 841 -28.63 -31.49 -1.00
N ASP A 842 -29.05 -32.36 -1.93
CA ASP A 842 -28.41 -33.66 -2.16
C ASP A 842 -26.91 -33.52 -2.45
N PHE A 843 -26.50 -32.48 -3.18
CA PHE A 843 -25.12 -32.21 -3.56
C PHE A 843 -24.24 -31.84 -2.34
N TRP A 844 -24.70 -30.93 -1.49
CA TRP A 844 -23.99 -30.60 -0.24
C TRP A 844 -24.01 -31.73 0.77
N ARG A 845 -25.11 -32.50 0.82
CA ARG A 845 -25.18 -33.73 1.62
C ARG A 845 -24.13 -34.75 1.16
N MET A 846 -23.93 -34.90 -0.14
CA MET A 846 -22.85 -35.74 -0.68
C MET A 846 -21.47 -35.24 -0.24
N ILE A 847 -21.21 -33.93 -0.36
CA ILE A 847 -19.94 -33.31 0.03
C ILE A 847 -19.64 -33.58 1.50
N TRP A 848 -20.65 -33.42 2.36
CA TRP A 848 -20.53 -33.70 3.78
C TRP A 848 -20.30 -35.20 4.08
N GLU A 849 -21.22 -36.07 3.64
CA GLU A 849 -21.18 -37.49 4.00
C GLU A 849 -19.95 -38.22 3.45
N LYS A 850 -19.39 -37.75 2.34
CA LYS A 850 -18.23 -38.37 1.70
C LYS A 850 -16.93 -37.65 2.07
N SER A 851 -16.98 -36.73 3.05
CA SER A 851 -15.84 -35.98 3.57
C SER A 851 -15.01 -35.37 2.43
N ILE A 852 -15.68 -34.68 1.50
CA ILE A 852 -15.03 -34.03 0.36
C ILE A 852 -14.44 -32.70 0.83
N TYR A 853 -13.15 -32.51 0.58
CA TYR A 853 -12.41 -31.26 0.84
C TYR A 853 -12.15 -30.44 -0.43
N SER A 854 -12.25 -31.06 -1.61
CA SER A 854 -11.89 -30.45 -2.89
C SER A 854 -12.97 -30.67 -3.92
N ILE A 855 -13.45 -29.59 -4.52
CA ILE A 855 -14.44 -29.58 -5.60
C ILE A 855 -13.80 -28.98 -6.85
N VAL A 856 -13.84 -29.70 -7.96
CA VAL A 856 -13.37 -29.24 -9.27
C VAL A 856 -14.58 -29.03 -10.17
N MET A 857 -14.91 -27.77 -10.43
CA MET A 857 -16.02 -27.34 -11.29
C MET A 857 -15.47 -26.93 -12.66
N LEU A 858 -15.85 -27.64 -13.71
CA LEU A 858 -15.32 -27.46 -15.08
C LEU A 858 -16.35 -26.87 -16.05
N THR A 859 -17.31 -26.09 -15.55
CA THR A 859 -18.37 -25.48 -16.37
C THR A 859 -18.81 -24.18 -15.75
N LYS A 860 -19.20 -23.19 -16.56
CA LYS A 860 -19.93 -22.03 -16.05
C LYS A 860 -21.37 -22.45 -15.70
N CYS A 861 -22.03 -21.74 -14.79
CA CYS A 861 -23.44 -22.01 -14.47
C CYS A 861 -24.33 -21.90 -15.72
N THR A 862 -24.03 -20.92 -16.58
CA THR A 862 -24.73 -20.69 -17.84
C THR A 862 -23.73 -20.62 -18.99
N GLU A 863 -23.98 -21.41 -20.04
CA GLU A 863 -23.21 -21.37 -21.30
C GLU A 863 -24.20 -21.31 -22.47
N GLN A 864 -23.98 -20.41 -23.43
CA GLN A 864 -24.91 -20.14 -24.55
C GLN A 864 -26.38 -19.93 -24.12
N ALA A 865 -26.58 -19.17 -23.03
CA ALA A 865 -27.89 -18.90 -22.42
C ALA A 865 -28.66 -20.15 -21.93
N ARG A 866 -27.96 -21.29 -21.76
CA ARG A 866 -28.53 -22.51 -21.17
C ARG A 866 -27.88 -22.80 -19.82
N THR A 867 -28.70 -23.11 -18.82
CA THR A 867 -28.21 -23.51 -17.50
C THR A 867 -27.55 -24.88 -17.56
N LYS A 868 -26.25 -24.92 -17.32
CA LYS A 868 -25.42 -26.13 -17.26
C LYS A 868 -25.26 -26.63 -15.82
N CYS A 869 -25.26 -25.71 -14.86
CA CYS A 869 -25.11 -26.00 -13.43
C CYS A 869 -25.83 -24.91 -12.64
N GLU A 870 -26.54 -25.26 -11.57
CA GLU A 870 -26.98 -24.23 -10.62
C GLU A 870 -25.80 -23.68 -9.84
N GLN A 871 -25.89 -22.42 -9.43
CA GLN A 871 -24.99 -21.88 -8.43
C GLN A 871 -25.34 -22.49 -7.08
N TYR A 872 -24.56 -23.50 -6.68
CA TYR A 872 -24.77 -24.23 -5.43
C TYR A 872 -24.00 -23.64 -4.25
N TRP A 873 -23.21 -22.58 -4.44
CA TRP A 873 -22.46 -21.92 -3.36
C TRP A 873 -23.08 -20.56 -3.00
N PRO A 874 -22.91 -20.08 -1.75
CA PRO A 874 -23.36 -18.75 -1.33
C PRO A 874 -22.52 -17.62 -1.96
N ASP A 875 -23.10 -16.42 -2.10
CA ASP A 875 -22.37 -15.23 -2.56
C ASP A 875 -21.53 -14.59 -1.45
N LYS A 876 -22.16 -14.08 -0.38
CA LYS A 876 -21.46 -13.42 0.74
C LYS A 876 -21.97 -13.82 2.12
N GLN A 877 -23.25 -14.15 2.25
CA GLN A 877 -23.83 -14.59 3.52
C GLN A 877 -23.85 -16.13 3.62
N PRO A 878 -23.67 -16.71 4.81
CA PRO A 878 -23.88 -18.14 5.04
C PRO A 878 -25.23 -18.59 4.51
N LYS A 879 -25.27 -19.73 3.81
CA LYS A 879 -26.50 -20.30 3.25
C LYS A 879 -26.67 -21.74 3.69
N SER A 880 -27.89 -22.07 4.13
CA SER A 880 -28.27 -23.42 4.53
C SER A 880 -28.77 -24.22 3.34
N TYR A 881 -28.27 -25.44 3.19
CA TYR A 881 -28.68 -26.44 2.22
C TYR A 881 -29.11 -27.70 2.97
N GLY A 882 -30.39 -27.75 3.36
CA GLY A 882 -30.86 -28.71 4.36
C GLY A 882 -30.16 -28.46 5.70
N ASP A 883 -29.60 -29.52 6.29
CA ASP A 883 -28.84 -29.47 7.54
C ASP A 883 -27.38 -29.00 7.37
N ILE A 884 -26.94 -28.67 6.16
CA ILE A 884 -25.55 -28.24 5.90
C ILE A 884 -25.51 -26.72 5.72
N ILE A 885 -24.73 -26.04 6.55
CA ILE A 885 -24.48 -24.60 6.47
C ILE A 885 -23.15 -24.39 5.75
N VAL A 886 -23.17 -23.59 4.69
CA VAL A 886 -21.97 -23.28 3.90
C VAL A 886 -21.70 -21.79 3.99
N THR A 887 -20.49 -21.43 4.38
CA THR A 887 -20.01 -20.05 4.52
C THR A 887 -18.82 -19.85 3.60
N MET A 888 -18.88 -18.86 2.70
CA MET A 888 -17.72 -18.50 1.87
C MET A 888 -16.72 -17.71 2.70
N VAL A 889 -15.47 -18.19 2.73
CA VAL A 889 -14.34 -17.61 3.48
C VAL A 889 -13.51 -16.71 2.58
N SER A 890 -13.22 -17.16 1.36
CA SER A 890 -12.42 -16.41 0.38
C SER A 890 -12.89 -16.73 -1.04
N GLU A 891 -12.67 -15.77 -1.94
CA GLU A 891 -12.86 -15.94 -3.38
C GLU A 891 -11.71 -15.23 -4.11
N VAL A 892 -11.00 -15.97 -4.96
CA VAL A 892 -9.94 -15.47 -5.83
C VAL A 892 -10.35 -15.71 -7.27
N VAL A 893 -10.67 -14.64 -7.99
CA VAL A 893 -11.13 -14.69 -9.39
C VAL A 893 -9.95 -14.41 -10.32
N LEU A 894 -9.56 -15.40 -11.12
CA LEU A 894 -8.61 -15.25 -12.22
C LEU A 894 -9.33 -15.42 -13.57
N PRO A 895 -8.76 -14.96 -14.69
CA PRO A 895 -9.39 -15.10 -16.00
C PRO A 895 -9.71 -16.56 -16.37
N GLU A 896 -8.82 -17.48 -15.99
CA GLU A 896 -8.88 -18.90 -16.35
C GLU A 896 -9.71 -19.73 -15.36
N TRP A 897 -9.68 -19.37 -14.08
CA TRP A 897 -10.41 -20.05 -13.01
C TRP A 897 -10.70 -19.18 -11.80
N THR A 898 -11.69 -19.57 -11.00
CA THR A 898 -11.98 -19.00 -9.69
C THR A 898 -11.70 -20.03 -8.60
N ILE A 899 -11.03 -19.63 -7.52
CA ILE A 899 -10.82 -20.49 -6.34
C ILE A 899 -11.65 -19.93 -5.20
N ARG A 900 -12.45 -20.77 -4.55
CA ARG A 900 -13.27 -20.40 -3.39
C ARG A 900 -12.99 -21.32 -2.22
N ASP A 901 -12.82 -20.76 -1.03
CA ASP A 901 -12.78 -21.52 0.21
C ASP A 901 -14.11 -21.40 0.95
N PHE A 902 -14.62 -22.53 1.41
CA PHE A 902 -15.84 -22.61 2.20
C PHE A 902 -15.56 -23.26 3.55
N THR A 903 -16.19 -22.75 4.60
CA THR A 903 -16.43 -23.52 5.83
C THR A 903 -17.77 -24.22 5.67
N VAL A 904 -17.76 -25.54 5.84
CA VAL A 904 -18.96 -26.38 5.78
C VAL A 904 -19.21 -26.94 7.17
N GLU A 905 -20.42 -26.72 7.68
CA GLU A 905 -20.83 -27.11 9.02
C GLU A 905 -22.15 -27.87 8.93
N LYS A 906 -22.36 -28.83 9.82
CA LYS A 906 -23.66 -29.50 9.95
C LYS A 906 -24.43 -28.92 11.12
N ALA A 907 -25.67 -28.51 10.87
CA ALA A 907 -26.57 -28.00 11.88
C ALA A 907 -26.72 -29.00 13.03
N ASN A 908 -26.58 -28.51 14.26
CA ASN A 908 -26.66 -29.28 15.50
C ASN A 908 -25.49 -30.26 15.76
N THR A 909 -24.37 -30.16 15.05
CA THR A 909 -23.11 -30.80 15.45
C THR A 909 -21.97 -29.78 15.52
N PRO A 910 -20.94 -30.01 16.35
CA PRO A 910 -19.75 -29.16 16.38
C PRO A 910 -18.76 -29.50 15.25
N GLU A 911 -19.16 -30.36 14.31
CA GLU A 911 -18.30 -30.79 13.21
C GLU A 911 -18.30 -29.73 12.11
N SER A 912 -17.10 -29.32 11.70
CA SER A 912 -16.88 -28.40 10.58
C SER A 912 -15.63 -28.81 9.82
N HIS A 913 -15.62 -28.65 8.50
CA HIS A 913 -14.39 -28.77 7.71
C HIS A 913 -14.37 -27.78 6.56
N THR A 914 -13.16 -27.50 6.07
CA THR A 914 -12.94 -26.58 4.95
C THR A 914 -13.09 -27.31 3.63
N VAL A 915 -13.77 -26.70 2.68
CA VAL A 915 -13.91 -27.20 1.31
C VAL A 915 -13.45 -26.13 0.34
N ARG A 916 -12.47 -26.46 -0.50
CA ARG A 916 -12.00 -25.59 -1.59
C ARG A 916 -12.66 -25.99 -2.89
N GLN A 917 -13.27 -25.03 -3.58
CA GLN A 917 -13.77 -25.17 -4.94
C GLN A 917 -12.81 -24.52 -5.94
N PHE A 918 -12.35 -25.31 -6.89
CA PHE A 918 -11.59 -24.91 -8.06
C PHE A 918 -12.54 -24.85 -9.25
N HIS A 919 -12.89 -23.64 -9.69
CA HIS A 919 -13.85 -23.40 -10.76
C HIS A 919 -13.16 -22.95 -12.04
N PHE A 920 -12.90 -23.89 -12.96
CA PHE A 920 -12.29 -23.61 -14.24
C PHE A 920 -13.28 -22.96 -15.20
N THR A 921 -13.09 -21.67 -15.48
CA THR A 921 -14.03 -20.81 -16.23
C THR A 921 -13.64 -20.62 -17.70
N SER A 922 -12.42 -20.99 -18.09
CA SER A 922 -11.94 -20.82 -19.48
C SER A 922 -12.21 -22.01 -20.40
N TRP A 923 -12.84 -23.10 -19.93
CA TRP A 923 -13.18 -24.23 -20.83
C TRP A 923 -14.31 -23.83 -21.78
N PRO A 924 -14.13 -23.89 -23.11
CA PRO A 924 -15.16 -23.48 -24.07
C PRO A 924 -16.40 -24.40 -24.05
N ASP A 925 -17.58 -23.84 -24.37
CA ASP A 925 -18.86 -24.58 -24.43
C ASP A 925 -18.81 -25.77 -25.40
N HIS A 926 -18.21 -25.54 -26.58
CA HIS A 926 -17.92 -26.58 -27.59
C HIS A 926 -16.42 -26.77 -27.72
N GLY A 927 -15.97 -28.03 -27.73
CA GLY A 927 -14.57 -28.40 -27.92
C GLY A 927 -13.76 -28.52 -26.63
N VAL A 928 -12.50 -28.15 -26.74
CA VAL A 928 -11.44 -28.30 -25.72
C VAL A 928 -10.69 -26.96 -25.60
N PRO A 929 -9.98 -26.71 -24.49
CA PRO A 929 -9.11 -25.54 -24.39
C PRO A 929 -8.13 -25.46 -25.58
N GLU A 930 -7.81 -24.24 -26.03
CA GLU A 930 -6.92 -24.03 -27.19
C GLU A 930 -5.51 -24.56 -26.93
N THR A 931 -5.06 -24.47 -25.69
CA THR A 931 -3.76 -24.95 -25.23
C THR A 931 -3.91 -25.95 -24.09
N THR A 932 -2.95 -26.86 -23.95
CA THR A 932 -2.96 -27.93 -22.95
C THR A 932 -2.42 -27.48 -21.59
N ASP A 933 -1.55 -26.46 -21.59
CA ASP A 933 -0.87 -25.91 -20.42
C ASP A 933 -1.84 -25.39 -19.36
N LEU A 934 -2.90 -24.68 -19.74
CA LEU A 934 -3.89 -24.15 -18.80
C LEU A 934 -4.53 -25.25 -17.96
N LEU A 935 -4.96 -26.34 -18.59
CA LEU A 935 -5.59 -27.45 -17.88
C LEU A 935 -4.57 -28.28 -17.09
N ILE A 936 -3.35 -28.44 -17.60
CA ILE A 936 -2.25 -29.11 -16.89
C ILE A 936 -1.87 -28.33 -15.63
N ASN A 937 -1.70 -27.00 -15.73
CA ASN A 937 -1.41 -26.11 -14.61
C ASN A 937 -2.54 -26.11 -13.57
N PHE A 938 -3.79 -26.02 -14.04
CA PHE A 938 -4.95 -26.13 -13.16
C PHE A 938 -4.98 -27.46 -12.41
N ARG A 939 -4.69 -28.57 -13.11
CA ARG A 939 -4.58 -29.89 -12.48
C ARG A 939 -3.45 -29.91 -11.45
N HIS A 940 -2.28 -29.34 -11.72
CA HIS A 940 -1.18 -29.29 -10.75
C HIS A 940 -1.60 -28.55 -9.47
N LEU A 941 -2.28 -27.41 -9.60
CA LEU A 941 -2.82 -26.65 -8.49
C LEU A 941 -3.85 -27.45 -7.65
N VAL A 942 -4.76 -28.18 -8.32
CA VAL A 942 -5.70 -29.08 -7.63
C VAL A 942 -4.95 -30.23 -6.94
N HIS A 943 -3.97 -30.85 -7.61
CA HIS A 943 -3.21 -31.97 -7.08
C HIS A 943 -2.37 -31.57 -5.85
N GLU A 944 -1.74 -30.40 -5.90
CA GLU A 944 -0.98 -29.83 -4.78
C GLU A 944 -1.86 -29.63 -3.55
N TYR A 945 -3.04 -29.03 -3.70
CA TYR A 945 -3.99 -28.91 -2.59
C TYR A 945 -4.47 -30.27 -2.08
N ASN A 946 -4.78 -31.19 -3.00
CA ASN A 946 -5.24 -32.54 -2.64
C ASN A 946 -4.19 -33.35 -1.87
N SER A 947 -2.90 -33.10 -2.09
CA SER A 947 -1.82 -33.77 -1.34
C SER A 947 -1.84 -33.46 0.16
N GLN A 948 -2.53 -32.38 0.56
CA GLN A 948 -2.69 -31.94 1.94
C GLN A 948 -3.98 -32.47 2.59
N ASN A 949 -4.90 -33.02 1.80
CA ASN A 949 -6.19 -33.54 2.27
C ASN A 949 -6.06 -34.95 2.86
N PRO A 950 -7.03 -35.41 3.68
CA PRO A 950 -7.05 -36.78 4.17
C PRO A 950 -7.01 -37.82 3.03
N MET A 951 -6.22 -38.89 3.18
CA MET A 951 -5.98 -39.90 2.14
C MET A 951 -7.25 -40.56 1.57
N ASP A 952 -8.32 -40.64 2.36
CA ASP A 952 -9.60 -41.25 1.96
C ASP A 952 -10.62 -40.24 1.41
N SER A 953 -10.29 -38.95 1.32
CA SER A 953 -11.18 -37.90 0.78
C SER A 953 -11.21 -37.95 -0.75
N PRO A 954 -12.35 -38.28 -1.38
CA PRO A 954 -12.47 -38.17 -2.83
C PRO A 954 -12.49 -36.71 -3.28
N THR A 955 -11.87 -36.42 -4.43
CA THR A 955 -12.05 -35.13 -5.10
C THR A 955 -13.35 -35.14 -5.91
N LEU A 956 -14.25 -34.21 -5.63
CA LEU A 956 -15.50 -34.09 -6.38
C LEU A 956 -15.26 -33.32 -7.67
N VAL A 957 -15.40 -33.96 -8.83
CA VAL A 957 -15.23 -33.31 -10.13
C VAL A 957 -16.58 -33.27 -10.85
N HIS A 958 -17.00 -32.10 -11.32
CA HIS A 958 -18.25 -31.97 -12.06
C HIS A 958 -18.14 -30.94 -13.19
N CYS A 959 -19.03 -31.08 -14.17
CA CYS A 959 -19.27 -30.09 -15.20
C CYS A 959 -20.79 -29.94 -15.35
N SER A 960 -21.33 -29.94 -16.58
CA SER A 960 -22.78 -30.03 -16.79
C SER A 960 -23.31 -31.44 -16.51
N ALA A 961 -22.92 -32.41 -17.35
CA ALA A 961 -23.35 -33.80 -17.24
C ALA A 961 -22.44 -34.64 -16.31
N GLY A 962 -21.27 -34.12 -15.95
CA GLY A 962 -20.28 -34.87 -15.17
C GLY A 962 -19.59 -36.00 -15.92
N VAL A 963 -19.39 -35.85 -17.24
CA VAL A 963 -18.82 -36.91 -18.10
C VAL A 963 -17.74 -36.43 -19.06
N GLY A 964 -18.01 -35.39 -19.86
CA GLY A 964 -17.07 -34.88 -20.87
C GLY A 964 -15.82 -34.26 -20.24
N ARG A 965 -15.88 -32.96 -19.92
CA ARG A 965 -14.78 -32.22 -19.27
C ARG A 965 -14.31 -32.87 -17.97
N THR A 966 -15.26 -33.37 -17.17
CA THR A 966 -14.99 -34.14 -15.94
C THR A 966 -14.14 -35.38 -16.21
N GLY A 967 -14.48 -36.18 -17.24
CA GLY A 967 -13.70 -37.35 -17.61
C GLY A 967 -12.33 -36.98 -18.18
N THR A 968 -12.25 -35.91 -18.95
CA THR A 968 -10.97 -35.39 -19.46
C THR A 968 -10.04 -34.99 -18.31
N PHE A 969 -10.52 -34.20 -17.34
CA PHE A 969 -9.70 -33.80 -16.19
C PHE A 969 -9.21 -35.01 -15.36
N ILE A 970 -10.11 -35.94 -15.02
CA ILE A 970 -9.75 -37.15 -14.26
C ILE A 970 -8.74 -38.01 -15.04
N ALA A 971 -8.92 -38.13 -16.36
CA ALA A 971 -7.99 -38.89 -17.20
C ALA A 971 -6.59 -38.23 -17.23
N ILE A 972 -6.50 -36.90 -17.39
CA ILE A 972 -5.21 -36.18 -17.37
C ILE A 972 -4.50 -36.39 -16.04
N ASP A 973 -5.22 -36.28 -14.93
CA ASP A 973 -4.61 -36.46 -13.62
C ASP A 973 -3.97 -37.84 -13.44
N ARG A 974 -4.68 -38.89 -13.90
CA ARG A 974 -4.17 -40.27 -13.91
C ARG A 974 -3.00 -40.45 -14.87
N LEU A 975 -3.09 -39.88 -16.07
CA LEU A 975 -2.08 -40.05 -17.11
C LEU A 975 -0.76 -39.36 -16.73
N ILE A 976 -0.81 -38.17 -16.13
CA ILE A 976 0.41 -37.51 -15.61
C ILE A 976 1.06 -38.38 -14.53
N GLN A 977 0.28 -38.92 -13.58
CA GLN A 977 0.84 -39.82 -12.56
C GLN A 977 1.43 -41.09 -13.17
N GLN A 978 0.79 -41.65 -14.21
CA GLN A 978 1.32 -42.81 -14.94
C GLN A 978 2.65 -42.50 -15.65
N VAL A 979 2.74 -41.34 -16.31
CA VAL A 979 3.98 -40.84 -16.92
C VAL A 979 5.08 -40.67 -15.87
N GLU A 980 4.76 -40.03 -14.75
CA GLU A 980 5.72 -39.70 -13.68
C GLU A 980 6.21 -40.94 -12.91
N MET A 981 5.32 -41.91 -12.63
CA MET A 981 5.63 -43.04 -11.75
C MET A 981 6.05 -44.31 -12.52
N GLU A 982 5.47 -44.59 -13.68
CA GLU A 982 5.72 -45.82 -14.44
C GLU A 982 6.54 -45.58 -15.72
N ASN A 983 6.68 -44.32 -16.16
CA ASN A 983 7.25 -43.97 -17.46
C ASN A 983 6.53 -44.68 -18.62
N THR A 984 5.23 -44.94 -18.44
CA THR A 984 4.30 -45.51 -19.41
C THR A 984 3.08 -44.61 -19.57
N VAL A 985 2.32 -44.83 -20.64
CA VAL A 985 1.05 -44.14 -20.91
C VAL A 985 0.07 -45.15 -21.48
N ASP A 986 -1.17 -45.15 -20.96
CA ASP A 986 -2.30 -45.89 -21.53
C ASP A 986 -3.58 -45.03 -21.57
N VAL A 987 -3.64 -44.07 -22.51
CA VAL A 987 -4.81 -43.17 -22.66
C VAL A 987 -6.09 -43.98 -22.90
N TYR A 988 -6.04 -44.96 -23.80
CA TYR A 988 -7.18 -45.84 -24.10
C TYR A 988 -7.64 -46.60 -22.86
N GLY A 989 -6.72 -47.26 -22.15
CA GLY A 989 -7.02 -48.04 -20.94
C GLY A 989 -7.60 -47.19 -19.82
N VAL A 990 -7.07 -45.97 -19.61
CA VAL A 990 -7.60 -45.02 -18.63
C VAL A 990 -9.03 -44.62 -18.97
N VAL A 991 -9.31 -44.22 -20.22
CA VAL A 991 -10.67 -43.81 -20.61
C VAL A 991 -11.65 -45.00 -20.60
N TYR A 992 -11.20 -46.19 -20.99
CA TYR A 992 -11.98 -47.42 -20.88
C TYR A 992 -12.40 -47.69 -19.43
N ASP A 993 -11.45 -47.62 -18.48
CA ASP A 993 -11.70 -47.82 -17.05
C ASP A 993 -12.67 -46.75 -16.49
N LEU A 994 -12.51 -45.48 -16.88
CA LEU A 994 -13.47 -44.43 -16.52
C LEU A 994 -14.88 -44.76 -17.07
N ARG A 995 -14.99 -45.20 -18.33
CA ARG A 995 -16.29 -45.58 -18.93
C ARG A 995 -16.93 -46.81 -18.30
N MET A 996 -16.17 -47.66 -17.61
CA MET A 996 -16.71 -48.76 -16.80
C MET A 996 -17.37 -48.28 -15.50
N HIS A 997 -17.02 -47.09 -15.01
CA HIS A 997 -17.54 -46.51 -13.78
C HIS A 997 -18.64 -45.47 -14.02
N ARG A 998 -18.63 -44.73 -15.13
CA ARG A 998 -19.67 -43.77 -15.49
C ARG A 998 -19.84 -43.70 -17.01
N PRO A 999 -21.06 -43.59 -17.57
CA PRO A 999 -21.21 -43.54 -19.02
C PRO A 999 -20.52 -42.33 -19.64
N LEU A 1000 -20.06 -42.47 -20.89
CA LEU A 1000 -19.62 -41.36 -21.75
C LEU A 1000 -18.47 -40.50 -21.18
N MET A 1001 -17.69 -41.01 -20.21
CA MET A 1001 -16.49 -40.31 -19.74
C MET A 1001 -15.57 -40.02 -20.92
N VAL A 1002 -15.12 -38.76 -21.03
CA VAL A 1002 -14.48 -38.20 -22.23
C VAL A 1002 -15.45 -38.32 -23.41
N GLN A 1003 -16.32 -37.34 -23.57
CA GLN A 1003 -17.58 -37.47 -24.32
C GLN A 1003 -17.44 -37.22 -25.82
N THR A 1004 -16.40 -36.50 -26.25
CA THR A 1004 -16.14 -36.19 -27.66
C THR A 1004 -14.79 -36.71 -28.10
N GLU A 1005 -14.63 -36.93 -29.40
CA GLU A 1005 -13.35 -37.29 -30.01
C GLU A 1005 -12.31 -36.19 -29.77
N ASP A 1006 -12.69 -34.92 -29.91
CA ASP A 1006 -11.81 -33.77 -29.61
C ASP A 1006 -11.24 -33.83 -28.18
N GLN A 1007 -12.04 -34.23 -27.20
CA GLN A 1007 -11.56 -34.41 -25.82
C GLN A 1007 -10.57 -35.57 -25.70
N TYR A 1008 -10.76 -36.64 -26.47
CA TYR A 1008 -9.82 -37.77 -26.50
C TYR A 1008 -8.51 -37.42 -27.20
N VAL A 1009 -8.57 -36.70 -28.32
CA VAL A 1009 -7.39 -36.15 -29.00
C VAL A 1009 -6.66 -35.16 -28.08
N PHE A 1010 -7.39 -34.29 -27.39
CA PHE A 1010 -6.83 -33.35 -26.43
C PHE A 1010 -6.13 -34.04 -25.26
N LEU A 1011 -6.66 -35.16 -24.74
CA LEU A 1011 -5.94 -35.97 -23.75
C LEU A 1011 -4.57 -36.44 -24.26
N ASN A 1012 -4.53 -36.95 -25.49
CA ASN A 1012 -3.29 -37.40 -26.11
C ASN A 1012 -2.33 -36.22 -26.33
N GLN A 1013 -2.85 -35.04 -26.69
CA GLN A 1013 -2.07 -33.82 -26.85
C GLN A 1013 -1.48 -33.36 -25.50
N CYS A 1014 -2.27 -33.36 -24.42
CA CYS A 1014 -1.78 -33.09 -23.07
C CYS A 1014 -0.61 -34.01 -22.72
N VAL A 1015 -0.77 -35.33 -22.91
CA VAL A 1015 0.30 -36.29 -22.64
C VAL A 1015 1.55 -35.99 -23.47
N MET A 1016 1.39 -35.67 -24.76
CA MET A 1016 2.51 -35.32 -25.64
C MET A 1016 3.28 -34.10 -25.11
N ASP A 1017 2.55 -33.07 -24.66
CA ASP A 1017 3.15 -31.83 -24.15
C ASP A 1017 3.81 -32.03 -22.77
N ILE A 1018 3.23 -32.85 -21.90
CA ILE A 1018 3.84 -33.27 -20.62
C ILE A 1018 5.17 -33.98 -20.88
N ILE A 1019 5.20 -34.92 -21.83
CA ILE A 1019 6.41 -35.68 -22.18
C ILE A 1019 7.49 -34.74 -22.76
N LYS A 1020 7.12 -33.79 -23.63
CA LYS A 1020 8.05 -32.77 -24.15
C LYS A 1020 8.64 -31.92 -23.02
N SER A 1021 7.79 -31.40 -22.13
CA SER A 1021 8.21 -30.59 -20.99
C SER A 1021 9.18 -31.33 -20.06
N GLN A 1022 8.93 -32.61 -19.77
CA GLN A 1022 9.85 -33.42 -18.97
C GLN A 1022 11.20 -33.68 -19.67
N ARG A 1023 11.21 -33.79 -21.01
CA ARG A 1023 12.43 -33.92 -21.80
C ARG A 1023 13.24 -32.62 -21.76
N GLU A 1024 12.60 -31.47 -21.97
CA GLU A 1024 13.23 -30.14 -21.91
C GLU A 1024 13.83 -29.86 -20.52
N ARG A 1025 13.07 -30.08 -19.43
CA ARG A 1025 13.60 -29.97 -18.05
C ARG A 1025 14.80 -30.89 -17.79
N LYS A 1026 14.79 -32.14 -18.28
CA LYS A 1026 15.95 -33.04 -18.19
C LYS A 1026 17.16 -32.53 -18.99
N THR A 1027 16.93 -31.80 -20.09
CA THR A 1027 18.01 -31.25 -20.94
C THR A 1027 18.62 -30.02 -20.28
N ASP A 1028 17.82 -29.14 -19.68
CA ASP A 1028 18.29 -27.97 -18.91
C ASP A 1028 19.07 -28.37 -17.65
N LEU A 1029 18.66 -29.44 -16.95
CA LEU A 1029 19.40 -30.01 -15.82
C LEU A 1029 20.76 -30.60 -16.25
N ILE A 1030 20.88 -31.10 -17.50
CA ILE A 1030 22.15 -31.55 -18.05
C ILE A 1030 23.07 -30.35 -18.33
N TYR A 1031 22.55 -29.25 -18.92
CA TYR A 1031 23.33 -28.04 -19.17
C TYR A 1031 23.73 -27.29 -17.89
N GLN A 1032 22.85 -27.24 -16.88
CA GLN A 1032 23.18 -26.67 -15.56
C GLN A 1032 24.24 -27.51 -14.81
N ASN A 1033 24.26 -28.84 -14.99
CA ASN A 1033 25.31 -29.68 -14.42
C ASN A 1033 26.69 -29.50 -15.09
N VAL A 1034 26.77 -29.00 -16.34
CA VAL A 1034 28.07 -28.68 -16.96
C VAL A 1034 28.63 -27.35 -16.43
N THR A 1035 27.76 -26.39 -16.09
CA THR A 1035 28.15 -25.09 -15.52
C THR A 1035 28.44 -25.17 -14.02
N ALA A 1036 27.77 -26.07 -13.29
CA ALA A 1036 27.97 -26.29 -11.86
C ALA A 1036 29.21 -27.15 -11.50
N MET A 1037 29.89 -27.77 -12.48
CA MET A 1037 31.16 -28.49 -12.25
C MET A 1037 32.43 -27.61 -12.34
N ALA A 1038 32.29 -26.30 -12.60
CA ALA A 1038 33.43 -25.38 -12.74
C ALA A 1038 33.57 -24.34 -11.61
N ILE A 1039 32.67 -24.31 -10.63
CA ILE A 1039 32.71 -23.36 -9.51
C ILE A 1039 32.31 -24.14 -8.25
N TYR A 1040 33.16 -24.11 -7.23
CA TYR A 1040 33.14 -24.89 -5.98
C TYR A 1040 33.85 -26.25 -6.00
N GLU A 1041 35.18 -26.17 -6.16
CA GLU A 1041 36.06 -26.90 -5.24
C GLU A 1041 35.78 -26.45 -3.79
N ASN A 1042 35.79 -27.43 -2.88
CA ASN A 1042 35.75 -27.31 -1.41
C ASN A 1042 34.45 -26.81 -0.77
N PHE A 1043 33.61 -27.74 -0.34
CA PHE A 1043 33.38 -27.99 1.09
C PHE A 1043 32.64 -29.34 1.26
N THR A 1044 33.16 -30.19 2.13
CA THR A 1044 32.62 -31.52 2.43
C THR A 1044 31.44 -31.43 3.41
N PRO A 1045 30.29 -32.09 3.16
CA PRO A 1045 29.27 -32.31 4.17
C PRO A 1045 29.49 -33.67 4.87
N ARG A 1046 29.54 -33.66 6.21
CA ARG A 1046 29.34 -34.87 7.04
C ARG A 1046 27.84 -35.08 7.35
N PRO A 1047 27.42 -36.33 7.61
CA PRO A 1047 26.07 -36.82 7.32
C PRO A 1047 25.12 -36.74 8.51
N ALA A 1048 23.82 -36.52 8.24
CA ALA A 1048 22.76 -36.76 9.20
C ALA A 1048 22.17 -38.17 9.00
N PHE A 1049 22.34 -39.04 9.99
CA PHE A 1049 21.69 -40.34 10.13
C PHE A 1049 20.88 -40.36 11.43
N GLY A 1050 19.58 -40.63 11.32
CA GLY A 1050 18.81 -41.60 12.10
C GLY A 1050 18.71 -41.52 13.64
N LYS A 1051 17.44 -41.48 14.08
CA LYS A 1051 16.80 -42.25 15.17
C LYS A 1051 17.26 -42.10 16.65
N ALA A 1052 16.26 -41.70 17.45
CA ALA A 1052 15.74 -42.34 18.67
C ALA A 1052 16.47 -42.20 20.03
N ASN A 1053 15.62 -41.96 21.05
CA ASN A 1053 15.77 -42.11 22.51
C ASN A 1053 16.76 -41.12 23.17
N GLY A 1054 16.52 -40.51 24.34
CA GLY A 1054 15.63 -40.79 25.46
C GLY A 1054 16.47 -40.78 26.76
N TYR A 1055 16.10 -39.88 27.69
CA TYR A 1055 16.41 -39.82 29.14
C TYR A 1055 17.74 -39.25 29.70
N HIS A 1056 17.52 -38.53 30.82
CA HIS A 1056 18.42 -38.03 31.89
C HIS A 1056 19.32 -36.85 31.50
N THR A 1057 19.26 -35.66 32.11
CA THR A 1057 18.81 -35.18 33.44
C THR A 1057 18.36 -33.73 33.33
#